data_AF-E5Y2H3-F1
#
_entry.id   AF-E5Y2H3-F1
#
_cell.length_a   1.000
_cell.length_b   1.000
_cell.length_c   1.000
_cell.angle_alpha   90.00
_cell.angle_beta   90.00
_cell.angle_gamma   90.00
#
_symmetry.space_group_name_H-M   'P 1'
#
loop_
_entity.id
_entity.type
_entity.pdbx_description
1 polymer ?
#
loop_
_entity_poly.entity_id
_entity_poly.type
_entity_poly.pdbx_seq_one_letter_code
_entity_poly.pdbx_strand_id
1 'polypeptide(L)'
;MAKISVELPPWEIIAEPVAPDAAIEFWKQRAKLTDEEAKALGEEVKHRAFYVTGLAKQDLVQLVSDGIEEALKNGETLADFKKRIAAAIQTQGWHDYRVENIFRTNMQTAYSAGRYKKMQAVKASRPYWQYIAVMDKRVRPSHAILHEKVYPADHEFWATNYPPNGFRCRCGVRTLSARQVEKQGLTVETEMPKADMWTDPKTGYEYFVHFPGADKGFRNNPGKDWVQAGLDLKKHGMDTAPPPPKKEPLTQKKLEADIASMDTLIKAAGDKQSVAELEAKKAELQELLDKKKTQAAKKKLNAQKKKLEQQIGEFPVKTYSGIWQADVTTADWAAKAGSIQAKKEYFESKLLFGSLTPEETAKFKGLLQDLEEFDTQGQQLHELQKKQKNVQESLSKLKNGGKEDPNPYSEARKDAALWAQTPQEADDVLREKCGEVWRKASKAEKDALYAYTQGSGGFNRPLRGHDGYWGNFKGVGKVDLNNEGRGAAIQHMTNVINRSTYDKDIWLQRGIETAEGAASFLGIPVEALHQWSVSKLKKLEGEEIVEPAFASCGSAKGQGFSGYIFRIYCPKGTKMMYAEPFSHYGAGGKRKWDGKKTQTSFGYEDETIIQRGTKFRIMKVEKSGYKVSFEIAVIEQI
;
A
#
# COMPACT_ATOMS: atom_id res chain seq x y z
N MET A 1 48.52 -16.45 7.37
CA MET A 1 47.09 -16.51 6.98
C MET A 1 46.24 -16.25 8.21
N ALA A 2 45.72 -15.03 8.37
CA ALA A 2 44.79 -14.73 9.47
C ALA A 2 43.36 -15.00 8.97
N LYS A 3 42.65 -15.92 9.63
CA LYS A 3 41.22 -16.18 9.35
C LYS A 3 40.40 -15.02 9.91
N ILE A 4 39.75 -14.27 9.03
CA ILE A 4 38.73 -13.28 9.40
C ILE A 4 37.46 -14.05 9.73
N SER A 5 37.05 -14.08 10.99
CA SER A 5 35.73 -14.54 11.42
C SER A 5 34.72 -13.41 11.19
N VAL A 6 33.74 -13.64 10.31
CA VAL A 6 32.61 -12.74 10.11
C VAL A 6 31.51 -13.15 11.09
N GLU A 7 31.27 -12.32 12.12
CA GLU A 7 30.08 -12.43 12.96
C GLU A 7 28.87 -11.91 12.17
N LEU A 8 27.92 -12.79 11.88
CA LEU A 8 26.64 -12.39 11.29
C LEU A 8 25.70 -11.92 12.41
N PRO A 9 24.95 -10.82 12.20
CA PRO A 9 23.96 -10.37 13.16
C PRO A 9 22.85 -11.43 13.35
N PRO A 10 22.22 -11.50 14.53
CA PRO A 10 21.18 -12.48 14.81
C PRO A 10 20.00 -12.32 13.85
N TRP A 11 19.43 -13.45 13.42
CA TRP A 11 18.26 -13.46 12.54
C TRP A 11 17.07 -12.81 13.24
N GLU A 12 16.51 -11.78 12.62
CA GLU A 12 15.25 -11.19 13.03
C GLU A 12 14.10 -12.03 12.44
N ILE A 13 13.33 -12.74 13.28
CA ILE A 13 12.06 -13.34 12.82
C ILE A 13 11.05 -12.22 12.67
N ILE A 14 10.89 -11.74 11.44
CA ILE A 14 9.74 -10.94 11.07
C ILE A 14 8.57 -11.91 10.88
N ALA A 15 7.81 -12.17 11.94
CA ALA A 15 6.59 -12.97 11.86
C ALA A 15 5.47 -12.11 11.24
N GLU A 16 5.34 -12.14 9.91
CA GLU A 16 4.16 -11.56 9.26
C GLU A 16 2.90 -12.33 9.70
N PRO A 17 1.83 -11.66 10.16
CA PRO A 17 0.60 -12.32 10.56
C PRO A 17 -0.04 -13.01 9.35
N VAL A 18 -0.10 -14.34 9.37
CA VAL A 18 -0.74 -15.14 8.33
C VAL A 18 -2.24 -15.17 8.57
N ALA A 19 -3.03 -14.66 7.61
CA ALA A 19 -4.48 -14.71 7.68
C ALA A 19 -4.99 -16.16 7.70
N PRO A 20 -6.00 -16.49 8.53
CA PRO A 20 -6.53 -17.85 8.63
C PRO A 20 -7.53 -18.14 7.50
N ASP A 21 -7.10 -18.10 6.24
CA ASP A 21 -7.96 -18.16 5.05
C ASP A 21 -8.97 -19.32 5.08
N ALA A 22 -8.52 -20.52 5.48
CA ALA A 22 -9.40 -21.69 5.59
C ALA A 22 -10.46 -21.56 6.70
N ALA A 23 -10.15 -20.86 7.80
CA ALA A 23 -11.13 -20.58 8.85
C ALA A 23 -12.16 -19.54 8.40
N ILE A 24 -11.72 -18.53 7.64
CA ILE A 24 -12.60 -17.51 7.04
C ILE A 24 -13.53 -18.15 6.00
N GLU A 25 -13.01 -19.04 5.16
CA GLU A 25 -13.78 -19.79 4.16
C GLU A 25 -14.85 -20.67 4.83
N PHE A 26 -14.47 -21.42 5.86
CA PHE A 26 -15.39 -22.19 6.69
C PHE A 26 -16.51 -21.32 7.26
N TRP A 27 -16.16 -20.18 7.86
CA TRP A 27 -17.13 -19.29 8.49
C TRP A 27 -18.17 -18.75 7.50
N LYS A 28 -17.72 -18.33 6.32
CA LYS A 28 -18.61 -17.79 5.26
C LYS A 28 -19.67 -18.78 4.80
N GLN A 29 -19.33 -20.08 4.78
CA GLN A 29 -20.22 -21.13 4.29
C GLN A 29 -21.30 -21.57 5.29
N ARG A 30 -21.17 -21.23 6.59
CA ARG A 30 -22.21 -21.58 7.57
C ARG A 30 -23.52 -20.88 7.26
N ALA A 31 -24.63 -21.61 7.26
CA ALA A 31 -25.97 -21.01 7.21
C ALA A 31 -26.21 -20.18 8.47
N LYS A 32 -26.87 -19.03 8.36
CA LYS A 32 -27.14 -18.14 9.49
C LYS A 32 -28.61 -18.29 9.83
N LEU A 33 -28.89 -18.97 10.93
CA LEU A 33 -30.25 -19.36 11.32
C LEU A 33 -30.61 -18.71 12.65
N THR A 34 -31.89 -18.40 12.80
CA THR A 34 -32.49 -18.10 14.10
C THR A 34 -32.51 -19.36 14.99
N ASP A 35 -32.68 -19.16 16.29
CA ASP A 35 -32.77 -20.28 17.25
C ASP A 35 -33.95 -21.22 16.94
N GLU A 36 -35.06 -20.69 16.44
CA GLU A 36 -36.25 -21.47 16.09
C GLU A 36 -36.01 -22.34 14.84
N GLU A 37 -35.41 -21.77 13.79
CA GLU A 37 -35.02 -22.50 12.58
C GLU A 37 -34.01 -23.61 12.91
N ALA A 38 -33.01 -23.31 13.75
CA ALA A 38 -32.02 -24.30 14.16
C ALA A 38 -32.62 -25.45 14.99
N LYS A 39 -33.64 -25.18 15.81
CA LYS A 39 -34.37 -26.20 16.57
C LYS A 39 -35.23 -27.09 15.66
N ALA A 40 -35.85 -26.51 14.64
CA ALA A 40 -36.70 -27.23 13.69
C ALA A 40 -35.93 -28.22 12.80
N LEU A 41 -34.64 -27.97 12.53
CA LEU A 41 -33.84 -28.72 11.55
C LEU A 41 -33.02 -29.91 12.11
N GLY A 42 -33.09 -30.19 13.42
CA GLY A 42 -32.40 -31.33 14.04
C GLY A 42 -30.88 -31.17 14.24
N GLU A 43 -30.21 -32.16 14.83
CA GLU A 43 -28.81 -32.07 15.29
C GLU A 43 -27.78 -31.95 14.15
N GLU A 44 -28.02 -32.58 12.99
CA GLU A 44 -27.07 -32.54 11.86
C GLU A 44 -26.90 -31.11 11.31
N VAL A 45 -27.98 -30.33 11.25
CA VAL A 45 -27.95 -28.96 10.74
C VAL A 45 -27.36 -27.98 11.77
N LYS A 46 -27.54 -28.23 13.07
CA LYS A 46 -26.93 -27.42 14.15
C LYS A 46 -25.40 -27.40 14.08
N HIS A 47 -24.78 -28.49 13.61
CA HIS A 47 -23.33 -28.56 13.43
C HIS A 47 -22.83 -27.73 12.24
N ARG A 48 -23.68 -27.53 11.23
CA ARG A 48 -23.31 -26.84 9.98
C ARG A 48 -23.79 -25.38 9.91
N ALA A 49 -24.81 -25.01 10.68
CA ALA A 49 -25.34 -23.65 10.75
C ALA A 49 -24.80 -22.87 11.95
N PHE A 50 -24.61 -21.57 11.80
CA PHE A 50 -24.42 -20.62 12.89
C PHE A 50 -25.79 -20.14 13.41
N TYR A 51 -26.00 -20.28 14.71
CA TYR A 51 -27.13 -19.71 15.43
C TYR A 51 -26.70 -19.38 16.86
N VAL A 52 -27.48 -18.53 17.53
CA VAL A 52 -27.30 -18.24 18.95
C VAL A 52 -28.63 -18.49 19.65
N THR A 53 -28.62 -19.33 20.68
CA THR A 53 -29.83 -19.65 21.45
C THR A 53 -30.51 -18.38 21.96
N GLY A 54 -31.83 -18.28 21.84
CA GLY A 54 -32.61 -17.10 22.23
C GLY A 54 -32.54 -15.91 21.24
N LEU A 55 -31.82 -16.03 20.12
CA LEU A 55 -31.75 -14.98 19.10
C LEU A 55 -32.79 -15.25 18.00
N ALA A 56 -33.97 -14.63 18.13
CA ALA A 56 -35.08 -14.81 17.20
C ALA A 56 -35.05 -13.87 15.98
N LYS A 57 -34.33 -12.74 16.07
CA LYS A 57 -34.25 -11.75 14.98
C LYS A 57 -33.07 -12.03 14.07
N GLN A 58 -33.34 -12.26 12.79
CA GLN A 58 -32.32 -12.58 11.79
C GLN A 58 -31.24 -11.50 11.66
N ASP A 59 -31.61 -10.22 11.76
CA ASP A 59 -30.63 -9.12 11.71
C ASP A 59 -29.63 -9.17 12.86
N LEU A 60 -30.05 -9.61 14.05
CA LEU A 60 -29.16 -9.78 15.19
C LEU A 60 -28.26 -11.01 15.02
N VAL A 61 -28.79 -12.11 14.46
CA VAL A 61 -27.99 -13.29 14.09
C VAL A 61 -26.89 -12.87 13.11
N GLN A 62 -27.25 -12.09 12.10
CA GLN A 62 -26.30 -11.59 11.11
C GLN A 62 -25.27 -10.64 11.72
N LEU A 63 -25.68 -9.73 12.61
CA LEU A 63 -24.77 -8.83 13.31
C LEU A 63 -23.71 -9.59 14.10
N VAL A 64 -24.12 -10.62 14.86
CA VAL A 64 -23.19 -11.44 15.64
C VAL A 64 -22.29 -12.27 14.73
N SER A 65 -22.85 -12.85 13.65
CA SER A 65 -22.08 -13.61 12.65
C SER A 65 -21.00 -12.76 11.97
N ASP A 66 -21.37 -11.54 11.55
CA ASP A 66 -20.45 -10.60 10.89
C ASP A 66 -19.36 -10.16 11.86
N GLY A 67 -19.68 -10.01 13.15
CA GLY A 67 -18.70 -9.68 14.16
C GLY A 67 -17.61 -10.75 14.31
N ILE A 68 -17.98 -12.03 14.22
CA ILE A 68 -16.99 -13.12 14.21
C ILE A 68 -16.19 -13.13 12.90
N GLU A 69 -16.84 -12.88 11.76
CA GLU A 69 -16.15 -12.83 10.47
C GLU A 69 -15.08 -11.72 10.44
N GLU A 70 -15.40 -10.53 10.93
CA GLU A 70 -14.44 -9.42 11.02
C GLU A 70 -13.33 -9.72 12.02
N ALA A 71 -13.64 -10.37 13.15
CA ALA A 71 -12.61 -10.83 14.08
C ALA A 71 -11.64 -11.84 13.44
N LEU A 72 -12.13 -12.76 12.61
CA LEU A 72 -11.29 -13.70 11.86
C LEU A 72 -10.43 -13.01 10.80
N LYS A 73 -10.96 -12.01 10.09
CA LYS A 73 -10.23 -11.28 9.04
C LYS A 73 -9.15 -10.36 9.59
N ASN A 74 -9.48 -9.61 10.63
CA ASN A 74 -8.66 -8.48 11.10
C ASN A 74 -7.88 -8.82 12.38
N GLY A 75 -8.06 -10.02 12.94
CA GLY A 75 -7.43 -10.42 14.20
C GLY A 75 -7.98 -9.65 15.41
N GLU A 76 -9.27 -9.29 15.38
CA GLU A 76 -9.89 -8.46 16.43
C GLU A 76 -9.97 -9.20 17.78
N THR A 77 -9.92 -8.43 18.87
CA THR A 77 -10.01 -8.97 20.23
C THR A 77 -11.47 -9.15 20.67
N LEU A 78 -11.68 -9.81 21.82
CA LEU A 78 -13.01 -9.90 22.43
C LEU A 78 -13.61 -8.51 22.72
N ALA A 79 -12.79 -7.53 23.07
CA ALA A 79 -13.26 -6.17 23.35
C ALA A 79 -13.79 -5.50 22.08
N ASP A 80 -13.12 -5.69 20.95
CA ASP A 80 -13.55 -5.17 19.65
C ASP A 80 -14.84 -5.84 19.17
N PHE A 81 -14.93 -7.16 19.35
CA PHE A 81 -16.15 -7.92 19.08
C PHE A 81 -17.34 -7.39 19.90
N LYS A 82 -17.14 -7.17 21.21
CA LYS A 82 -18.18 -6.60 22.10
C LYS A 82 -18.68 -5.25 21.60
N LYS A 83 -17.78 -4.35 21.18
CA LYS A 83 -18.15 -3.05 20.61
C LYS A 83 -18.99 -3.23 19.35
N ARG A 84 -18.58 -4.13 18.45
CA ARG A 84 -19.23 -4.37 17.16
C ARG A 84 -20.65 -4.91 17.30
N ILE A 85 -20.91 -5.74 18.31
CA ILE A 85 -22.24 -6.34 18.55
C ILE A 85 -23.02 -5.66 19.67
N ALA A 86 -22.64 -4.44 20.08
CA ALA A 86 -23.23 -3.75 21.23
C ALA A 86 -24.75 -3.65 21.16
N ALA A 87 -25.32 -3.44 19.97
CA ALA A 87 -26.76 -3.41 19.75
C ALA A 87 -27.44 -4.76 20.07
N ALA A 88 -26.82 -5.89 19.72
CA ALA A 88 -27.34 -7.21 20.08
C ALA A 88 -27.25 -7.47 21.59
N ILE A 89 -26.14 -7.04 22.22
CA ILE A 89 -25.94 -7.17 23.67
C ILE A 89 -27.04 -6.40 24.43
N GLN A 90 -27.27 -5.14 24.05
CA GLN A 90 -28.28 -4.28 24.66
C GLN A 90 -29.70 -4.82 24.44
N THR A 91 -30.04 -5.20 23.20
CA THR A 91 -31.38 -5.68 22.84
C THR A 91 -31.74 -6.97 23.57
N GLN A 92 -30.78 -7.87 23.76
CA GLN A 92 -31.00 -9.20 24.35
C GLN A 92 -30.65 -9.29 25.84
N GLY A 93 -30.16 -8.20 26.44
CA GLY A 93 -29.74 -8.18 27.85
C GLY A 93 -28.62 -9.18 28.16
N TRP A 94 -27.67 -9.40 27.24
CA TRP A 94 -26.65 -10.43 27.44
C TRP A 94 -25.58 -10.01 28.44
N HIS A 95 -25.29 -10.89 29.40
CA HIS A 95 -24.15 -10.75 30.30
C HIS A 95 -22.81 -11.02 29.58
N ASP A 96 -21.74 -10.43 30.14
CA ASP A 96 -20.39 -10.46 29.57
C ASP A 96 -19.86 -11.88 29.29
N TYR A 97 -20.09 -12.81 30.22
CA TYR A 97 -19.64 -14.20 30.10
C TYR A 97 -20.29 -14.93 28.92
N ARG A 98 -21.52 -14.54 28.54
CA ARG A 98 -22.25 -15.14 27.41
C ARG A 98 -21.62 -14.66 26.11
N VAL A 99 -21.32 -13.37 26.01
CA VAL A 99 -20.65 -12.78 24.83
C VAL A 99 -19.27 -13.39 24.63
N GLU A 100 -18.49 -13.54 25.71
CA GLU A 100 -17.19 -14.24 25.66
C GLU A 100 -17.35 -15.67 25.16
N ASN A 101 -18.34 -16.42 25.67
CA ASN A 101 -18.55 -17.80 25.25
C ASN A 101 -18.95 -17.89 23.76
N ILE A 102 -19.81 -16.99 23.27
CA ILE A 102 -20.16 -16.91 21.84
C ILE A 102 -18.90 -16.68 21.01
N PHE A 103 -18.11 -15.67 21.37
CA PHE A 103 -16.89 -15.31 20.66
C PHE A 103 -15.89 -16.47 20.63
N ARG A 104 -15.47 -16.95 21.79
CA ARG A 104 -14.43 -17.98 21.91
C ARG A 104 -14.85 -19.28 21.21
N THR A 105 -16.08 -19.74 21.40
CA THR A 105 -16.54 -21.02 20.84
C THR A 105 -16.52 -20.98 19.32
N ASN A 106 -17.02 -19.89 18.72
CA ASN A 106 -17.07 -19.75 17.28
C ASN A 106 -15.69 -19.55 16.65
N MET A 107 -14.83 -18.72 17.28
CA MET A 107 -13.44 -18.56 16.85
C MET A 107 -12.69 -19.89 16.89
N GLN A 108 -12.75 -20.63 18.00
CA GLN A 108 -12.10 -21.93 18.12
C GLN A 108 -12.60 -22.94 17.09
N THR A 109 -13.91 -22.97 16.84
CA THR A 109 -14.52 -23.85 15.83
C THR A 109 -13.96 -23.54 14.44
N ALA A 110 -13.93 -22.26 14.05
CA ALA A 110 -13.43 -21.84 12.74
C ALA A 110 -11.94 -22.17 12.55
N TYR A 111 -11.10 -21.84 13.53
CA TYR A 111 -9.68 -22.18 13.48
C TYR A 111 -9.43 -23.70 13.44
N SER A 112 -10.22 -24.48 14.18
CA SER A 112 -10.08 -25.94 14.21
C SER A 112 -10.48 -26.58 12.87
N ALA A 113 -11.55 -26.08 12.23
CA ALA A 113 -11.95 -26.51 10.88
C ALA A 113 -10.88 -26.17 9.84
N GLY A 114 -10.32 -24.95 9.88
CA GLY A 114 -9.22 -24.57 9.00
C GLY A 114 -7.95 -25.41 9.21
N ARG A 115 -7.62 -25.72 10.47
CA ARG A 115 -6.51 -26.61 10.83
C ARG A 115 -6.74 -28.02 10.30
N TYR A 116 -7.96 -28.54 10.40
CA TYR A 116 -8.32 -29.86 9.88
C TYR A 116 -8.07 -29.95 8.37
N LYS A 117 -8.52 -28.97 7.56
CA LYS A 117 -8.26 -28.93 6.11
C LYS A 117 -6.75 -28.96 5.80
N LYS A 118 -5.93 -28.23 6.55
CA LYS A 118 -4.47 -28.26 6.40
C LYS A 118 -3.88 -29.61 6.80
N MET A 119 -4.37 -30.23 7.87
CA MET A 119 -3.91 -31.54 8.34
C MET A 119 -4.25 -32.65 7.32
N GLN A 120 -5.43 -32.60 6.71
CA GLN A 120 -5.82 -33.51 5.64
C GLN A 120 -4.87 -33.43 4.44
N ALA A 121 -4.44 -32.23 4.05
CA ALA A 121 -3.53 -32.04 2.93
C ALA A 121 -2.14 -32.68 3.13
N VAL A 122 -1.69 -32.83 4.39
CA VAL A 122 -0.38 -33.41 4.74
C VAL A 122 -0.47 -34.84 5.30
N LYS A 123 -1.68 -35.42 5.28
CA LYS A 123 -1.97 -36.72 5.90
C LYS A 123 -1.07 -37.85 5.38
N ALA A 124 -0.70 -37.83 4.10
CA ALA A 124 0.19 -38.83 3.51
C ALA A 124 1.57 -38.88 4.18
N SER A 125 2.14 -37.72 4.54
CA SER A 125 3.44 -37.63 5.23
C SER A 125 3.32 -37.61 6.76
N ARG A 126 2.11 -37.38 7.28
CA ARG A 126 1.81 -37.28 8.72
C ARG A 126 0.54 -38.07 9.07
N PRO A 127 0.57 -39.41 8.98
CA PRO A 127 -0.62 -40.26 9.08
C PRO A 127 -1.16 -40.45 10.51
N TYR A 128 -0.45 -39.98 11.54
CA TYR A 128 -0.85 -40.13 12.94
C TYR A 128 -1.14 -38.78 13.58
N TRP A 129 -2.21 -38.71 14.36
CA TRP A 129 -2.63 -37.50 15.06
C TRP A 129 -2.64 -37.77 16.57
N GLN A 130 -2.18 -36.81 17.35
CA GLN A 130 -2.13 -36.88 18.80
C GLN A 130 -3.05 -35.85 19.42
N TYR A 131 -3.86 -36.29 20.37
CA TYR A 131 -4.74 -35.43 21.13
C TYR A 131 -3.96 -34.70 22.23
N ILE A 132 -4.07 -33.38 22.28
CA ILE A 132 -3.34 -32.55 23.26
C ILE A 132 -4.34 -31.74 24.08
N ALA A 133 -4.26 -31.86 25.40
CA ALA A 133 -4.94 -30.99 26.35
C ALA A 133 -3.92 -30.10 27.06
N VAL A 134 -4.33 -28.92 27.53
CA VAL A 134 -3.43 -27.98 28.25
C VAL A 134 -3.07 -28.48 29.66
N MET A 135 -3.81 -29.46 30.20
CA MET A 135 -3.61 -30.06 31.52
C MET A 135 -3.49 -29.03 32.67
N ASP A 136 -4.29 -27.96 32.62
CA ASP A 136 -4.51 -27.08 33.77
C ASP A 136 -5.75 -27.50 34.57
N LYS A 137 -5.97 -26.85 35.71
CA LYS A 137 -7.11 -27.12 36.62
C LYS A 137 -8.51 -26.95 36.00
N ARG A 138 -8.62 -26.47 34.76
CA ARG A 138 -9.88 -26.23 34.07
C ARG A 138 -10.14 -27.25 32.95
N VAL A 139 -9.20 -28.16 32.69
CA VAL A 139 -9.43 -29.27 31.76
C VAL A 139 -10.34 -30.29 32.44
N ARG A 140 -11.38 -30.72 31.74
CA ARG A 140 -12.31 -31.73 32.25
C ARG A 140 -11.64 -33.11 32.22
N PRO A 141 -11.88 -33.98 33.23
CA PRO A 141 -11.35 -35.35 33.23
C PRO A 141 -11.64 -36.12 31.93
N SER A 142 -12.82 -35.95 31.34
CA SER A 142 -13.21 -36.55 30.05
C SER A 142 -12.30 -36.18 28.87
N HIS A 143 -11.65 -35.02 28.93
CA HIS A 143 -10.67 -34.58 27.92
C HIS A 143 -9.23 -34.89 28.36
N ALA A 144 -8.96 -34.83 29.65
CA ALA A 144 -7.62 -35.04 30.21
C ALA A 144 -7.14 -36.48 30.01
N ILE A 145 -8.04 -37.46 30.15
CA ILE A 145 -7.75 -38.87 29.90
C ILE A 145 -7.36 -39.18 28.45
N LEU A 146 -7.64 -38.27 27.51
CA LEU A 146 -7.26 -38.39 26.11
C LEU A 146 -5.91 -37.74 25.80
N HIS A 147 -5.31 -37.02 26.76
CA HIS A 147 -4.05 -36.34 26.54
C HIS A 147 -2.97 -37.34 26.13
N GLU A 148 -2.23 -36.98 25.06
CA GLU A 148 -1.15 -37.75 24.47
C GLU A 148 -1.54 -39.04 23.74
N LYS A 149 -2.82 -39.43 23.76
CA LYS A 149 -3.32 -40.53 22.94
C LYS A 149 -3.12 -40.24 21.45
N VAL A 150 -2.57 -41.21 20.73
CA VAL A 150 -2.27 -41.12 19.30
C VAL A 150 -3.21 -42.05 18.54
N TYR A 151 -3.89 -41.53 17.53
CA TYR A 151 -4.74 -42.32 16.64
C TYR A 151 -4.29 -42.12 15.18
N PRO A 152 -4.52 -43.10 14.29
CA PRO A 152 -4.46 -42.85 12.85
C PRO A 152 -5.35 -41.68 12.45
N ALA A 153 -4.95 -40.91 11.44
CA ALA A 153 -5.68 -39.73 10.96
C ALA A 153 -7.12 -40.06 10.47
N ASP A 154 -7.35 -41.29 9.99
CA ASP A 154 -8.67 -41.77 9.54
C ASP A 154 -9.49 -42.45 10.62
N HIS A 155 -8.97 -42.57 11.83
CA HIS A 155 -9.66 -43.29 12.90
C HIS A 155 -10.98 -42.62 13.25
N GLU A 156 -12.01 -43.42 13.52
CA GLU A 156 -13.37 -42.93 13.83
C GLU A 156 -13.43 -41.99 15.03
N PHE A 157 -12.46 -42.10 15.95
CA PHE A 157 -12.26 -41.19 17.08
C PHE A 157 -12.33 -39.71 16.67
N TRP A 158 -11.72 -39.35 15.53
CA TRP A 158 -11.70 -37.97 15.06
C TRP A 158 -13.03 -37.48 14.50
N ALA A 159 -14.00 -38.36 14.24
CA ALA A 159 -15.34 -37.94 13.82
C ALA A 159 -16.14 -37.31 14.97
N THR A 160 -15.86 -37.70 16.22
CA THR A 160 -16.64 -37.28 17.40
C THR A 160 -15.82 -36.55 18.47
N ASN A 161 -14.48 -36.55 18.38
CA ASN A 161 -13.60 -36.02 19.41
C ASN A 161 -12.55 -35.03 18.88
N TYR A 162 -12.77 -34.47 17.68
CA TYR A 162 -11.88 -33.45 17.14
C TYR A 162 -12.25 -32.06 17.72
N PRO A 163 -11.33 -31.40 18.47
CA PRO A 163 -11.65 -30.15 19.18
C PRO A 163 -12.24 -29.04 18.29
N PRO A 164 -13.08 -28.14 18.85
CA PRO A 164 -13.40 -28.01 20.28
C PRO A 164 -14.42 -29.05 20.78
N ASN A 165 -14.09 -29.69 21.90
CA ASN A 165 -14.88 -30.78 22.49
C ASN A 165 -15.84 -30.31 23.60
N GLY A 166 -16.03 -29.00 23.75
CA GLY A 166 -16.82 -28.41 24.82
C GLY A 166 -16.70 -26.89 24.89
N PHE A 167 -17.57 -26.26 25.67
CA PHE A 167 -17.44 -24.83 25.95
C PHE A 167 -16.14 -24.53 26.69
N ARG A 168 -15.42 -23.49 26.24
CA ARG A 168 -14.11 -23.11 26.79
C ARG A 168 -13.02 -24.19 26.63
N CYS A 169 -13.21 -25.12 25.68
CA CYS A 169 -12.20 -26.12 25.35
C CYS A 169 -10.89 -25.46 24.94
N ARG A 170 -9.77 -26.06 25.38
CA ARG A 170 -8.40 -25.65 25.00
C ARG A 170 -7.58 -26.86 24.55
N CYS A 171 -8.26 -27.90 24.10
CA CYS A 171 -7.62 -29.06 23.50
C CYS A 171 -7.31 -28.77 22.03
N GLY A 172 -6.35 -29.50 21.47
CA GLY A 172 -5.95 -29.40 20.07
C GLY A 172 -5.38 -30.72 19.57
N VAL A 173 -4.95 -30.72 18.30
CA VAL A 173 -4.43 -31.92 17.65
C VAL A 173 -3.07 -31.64 17.02
N ARG A 174 -2.11 -32.51 17.30
CA ARG A 174 -0.75 -32.48 16.73
C ARG A 174 -0.61 -33.60 15.70
N THR A 175 -0.18 -33.28 14.48
CA THR A 175 0.13 -34.32 13.47
C THR A 175 1.53 -34.87 13.73
N LEU A 176 1.75 -36.14 13.42
CA LEU A 176 2.98 -36.90 13.63
C LEU A 176 3.27 -37.75 12.38
N SER A 177 4.55 -37.85 11.99
CA SER A 177 4.99 -38.85 11.01
C SER A 177 5.24 -40.20 11.69
N ALA A 178 5.27 -41.29 10.90
CA ALA A 178 5.58 -42.62 11.42
C ALA A 178 6.92 -42.66 12.19
N ARG A 179 7.96 -42.02 11.62
CA ARG A 179 9.27 -41.86 12.27
C ARG A 179 9.19 -41.15 13.63
N GLN A 180 8.29 -40.17 13.78
CA GLN A 180 8.14 -39.46 15.07
C GLN A 180 7.45 -40.33 16.11
N VAL A 181 6.45 -41.12 15.71
CA VAL A 181 5.80 -42.10 16.59
C VAL A 181 6.82 -43.12 17.10
N GLU A 182 7.61 -43.70 16.20
CA GLU A 182 8.67 -44.66 16.54
C GLU A 182 9.75 -44.04 17.43
N LYS A 183 10.30 -42.88 17.04
CA LYS A 183 11.36 -42.20 17.80
C LYS A 183 10.92 -41.80 19.21
N GLN A 184 9.64 -41.46 19.40
CA GLN A 184 9.09 -41.04 20.69
C GLN A 184 8.51 -42.21 21.49
N GLY A 185 8.51 -43.44 20.94
CA GLY A 185 7.92 -44.61 21.61
C GLY A 185 6.42 -44.46 21.88
N LEU A 186 5.69 -43.76 20.99
CA LEU A 186 4.27 -43.49 21.20
C LEU A 186 3.41 -44.69 20.78
N THR A 187 2.50 -45.11 21.65
CA THR A 187 1.50 -46.13 21.32
C THR A 187 0.42 -45.55 20.42
N VAL A 188 0.16 -46.21 19.28
CA VAL A 188 -0.96 -45.88 18.40
C VAL A 188 -2.18 -46.68 18.83
N GLU A 189 -3.19 -45.95 19.29
CA GLU A 189 -4.49 -46.49 19.68
C GLU A 189 -5.26 -46.98 18.45
N THR A 190 -5.90 -48.14 18.59
CA THR A 190 -6.69 -48.79 17.53
C THR A 190 -8.17 -48.94 17.89
N GLU A 191 -8.52 -48.73 19.15
CA GLU A 191 -9.89 -48.84 19.66
C GLU A 191 -10.38 -47.49 20.17
N MET A 192 -11.70 -47.29 20.15
CA MET A 192 -12.32 -46.13 20.79
C MET A 192 -12.04 -46.11 22.30
N PRO A 193 -11.89 -44.91 22.90
CA PRO A 193 -11.55 -44.79 24.31
C PRO A 193 -12.71 -45.32 25.18
N LYS A 194 -12.38 -46.21 26.10
CA LYS A 194 -13.31 -46.85 27.04
C LYS A 194 -13.31 -46.12 28.39
N ALA A 195 -14.36 -46.32 29.18
CA ALA A 195 -14.43 -45.80 30.54
C ALA A 195 -13.22 -46.29 31.35
N ASP A 196 -12.55 -45.35 32.04
CA ASP A 196 -11.31 -45.65 32.74
C ASP A 196 -11.04 -44.61 33.85
N MET A 197 -10.12 -44.93 34.75
CA MET A 197 -9.65 -44.03 35.80
C MET A 197 -8.61 -43.06 35.24
N TRP A 198 -8.82 -41.77 35.48
CA TRP A 198 -7.82 -40.73 35.21
C TRP A 198 -7.29 -40.17 36.53
N THR A 199 -5.98 -40.27 36.74
CA THR A 199 -5.28 -39.66 37.88
C THR A 199 -4.76 -38.30 37.47
N ASP A 200 -5.15 -37.25 38.19
CA ASP A 200 -4.63 -35.91 37.97
C ASP A 200 -3.14 -35.86 38.36
N PRO A 201 -2.22 -35.59 37.42
CA PRO A 201 -0.78 -35.61 37.70
C PRO A 201 -0.32 -34.53 38.68
N LYS A 202 -1.14 -33.49 38.93
CA LYS A 202 -0.80 -32.40 39.84
C LYS A 202 -1.27 -32.65 41.27
N THR A 203 -2.42 -33.27 41.43
CA THR A 203 -3.08 -33.43 42.73
C THR A 203 -3.05 -34.87 43.23
N GLY A 204 -2.84 -35.85 42.35
CA GLY A 204 -2.93 -37.27 42.66
C GLY A 204 -4.37 -37.78 42.81
N TYR A 205 -5.39 -36.94 42.64
CA TYR A 205 -6.79 -37.37 42.73
C TYR A 205 -7.17 -38.22 41.53
N GLU A 206 -7.89 -39.31 41.80
CA GLU A 206 -8.39 -40.19 40.77
C GLU A 206 -9.85 -39.87 40.43
N TYR A 207 -10.15 -39.83 39.14
CA TYR A 207 -11.48 -39.55 38.60
C TYR A 207 -11.89 -40.70 37.70
N PHE A 208 -13.01 -41.37 38.00
CA PHE A 208 -13.59 -42.33 37.08
C PHE A 208 -14.29 -41.62 35.92
N VAL A 209 -13.81 -41.84 34.70
CA VAL A 209 -14.34 -41.19 33.50
C VAL A 209 -15.24 -42.16 32.75
N HIS A 210 -16.56 -42.03 32.93
CA HIS A 210 -17.55 -42.88 32.23
C HIS A 210 -17.53 -42.73 30.70
N PHE A 211 -17.29 -41.51 30.21
CA PHE A 211 -17.31 -41.20 28.77
C PHE A 211 -16.11 -40.31 28.41
N PRO A 212 -14.94 -40.90 28.12
CA PRO A 212 -13.83 -40.15 27.54
C PRO A 212 -14.23 -39.54 26.19
N GLY A 213 -13.95 -38.27 25.98
CA GLY A 213 -14.31 -37.59 24.75
C GLY A 213 -15.12 -36.31 24.92
N ALA A 214 -15.71 -35.89 23.81
CA ALA A 214 -16.42 -34.63 23.72
C ALA A 214 -17.70 -34.57 24.56
N ASP A 215 -17.93 -33.39 25.13
CA ASP A 215 -19.14 -33.03 25.86
C ASP A 215 -20.39 -33.18 24.97
N LYS A 216 -21.56 -33.34 25.61
CA LYS A 216 -22.85 -33.35 24.91
C LYS A 216 -23.02 -32.07 24.08
N GLY A 217 -23.37 -32.22 22.80
CA GLY A 217 -23.50 -31.11 21.83
C GLY A 217 -22.20 -30.72 21.11
N PHE A 218 -21.08 -31.39 21.41
CA PHE A 218 -19.79 -31.18 20.75
C PHE A 218 -19.23 -32.47 20.12
N ARG A 219 -20.05 -33.52 20.03
CA ARG A 219 -19.66 -34.82 19.44
C ARG A 219 -19.70 -34.76 17.92
N ASN A 220 -18.85 -33.93 17.34
CA ASN A 220 -18.72 -33.78 15.90
C ASN A 220 -17.28 -33.43 15.51
N ASN A 221 -17.05 -33.24 14.20
CA ASN A 221 -15.80 -32.72 13.68
C ASN A 221 -16.10 -31.54 12.76
N PRO A 222 -15.92 -30.29 13.24
CA PRO A 222 -16.24 -29.10 12.45
C PRO A 222 -15.54 -29.03 11.09
N GLY A 223 -14.33 -29.59 10.98
CA GLY A 223 -13.60 -29.63 9.72
C GLY A 223 -14.09 -30.70 8.75
N LYS A 224 -14.44 -31.88 9.26
CA LYS A 224 -15.00 -32.98 8.45
C LYS A 224 -16.39 -32.64 7.94
N ASP A 225 -17.24 -32.09 8.82
CA ASP A 225 -18.60 -31.66 8.49
C ASP A 225 -18.60 -30.63 7.35
N TRP A 226 -17.58 -29.77 7.31
CA TRP A 226 -17.36 -28.78 6.26
C TRP A 226 -16.87 -29.37 4.93
N VAL A 227 -15.87 -30.26 4.98
CA VAL A 227 -15.20 -30.78 3.78
C VAL A 227 -16.05 -31.83 3.05
N GLN A 228 -16.90 -32.56 3.76
CA GLN A 228 -17.65 -33.70 3.18
C GLN A 228 -19.07 -33.36 2.71
N ALA A 229 -19.69 -32.29 3.18
CA ALA A 229 -21.06 -31.93 2.78
C ALA A 229 -21.32 -30.42 2.89
N GLY A 230 -21.51 -29.74 1.76
CA GLY A 230 -22.20 -28.45 1.75
C GLY A 230 -23.62 -28.63 2.33
N LEU A 231 -24.11 -27.63 3.07
CA LEU A 231 -25.45 -27.67 3.66
C LEU A 231 -26.50 -27.48 2.55
N ASP A 232 -27.16 -28.55 2.11
CA ASP A 232 -28.24 -28.47 1.10
C ASP A 232 -29.58 -28.12 1.78
N LEU A 233 -29.85 -26.82 1.87
CA LEU A 233 -31.08 -26.28 2.45
C LEU A 233 -32.34 -26.66 1.65
N LYS A 234 -32.21 -27.02 0.36
CA LYS A 234 -33.35 -27.43 -0.48
C LYS A 234 -33.92 -28.79 -0.05
N LYS A 235 -33.06 -29.69 0.44
CA LYS A 235 -33.47 -31.01 0.95
C LYS A 235 -34.34 -30.92 2.22
N HIS A 236 -34.35 -29.78 2.90
CA HIS A 236 -35.05 -29.57 4.17
C HIS A 236 -36.25 -28.61 4.08
N GLY A 237 -36.77 -28.32 2.88
CA GLY A 237 -38.05 -27.61 2.70
C GLY A 237 -38.03 -26.12 3.02
N MET A 238 -36.86 -25.47 3.08
CA MET A 238 -36.74 -24.02 3.27
C MET A 238 -36.55 -23.29 1.92
N ASP A 239 -37.60 -23.21 1.10
CA ASP A 239 -37.64 -22.41 -0.14
C ASP A 239 -38.00 -20.92 0.10
N THR A 240 -38.26 -20.50 1.34
CA THR A 240 -38.71 -19.13 1.67
C THR A 240 -37.92 -18.47 2.80
N ALA A 241 -36.63 -18.77 2.95
CA ALA A 241 -35.76 -17.81 3.63
C ALA A 241 -35.84 -16.51 2.81
N PRO A 242 -36.24 -15.36 3.38
CA PRO A 242 -36.19 -14.10 2.66
C PRO A 242 -34.77 -14.00 2.10
N PRO A 243 -34.60 -13.65 0.80
CA PRO A 243 -33.26 -13.39 0.30
C PRO A 243 -32.61 -12.46 1.32
N PRO A 244 -31.37 -12.76 1.78
CA PRO A 244 -30.72 -11.97 2.81
C PRO A 244 -30.97 -10.52 2.42
N PRO A 245 -31.51 -9.66 3.33
CA PRO A 245 -31.76 -8.27 2.96
C PRO A 245 -30.46 -7.83 2.33
N LYS A 246 -30.52 -7.42 1.05
CA LYS A 246 -29.32 -6.99 0.35
C LYS A 246 -28.79 -5.87 1.21
N LYS A 247 -27.82 -6.19 2.08
CA LYS A 247 -26.96 -5.19 2.68
C LYS A 247 -26.39 -4.56 1.45
N GLU A 248 -26.87 -3.35 1.14
CA GLU A 248 -26.23 -2.54 0.14
C GLU A 248 -24.76 -2.63 0.46
N PRO A 249 -23.95 -3.22 -0.45
CA PRO A 249 -22.56 -3.46 -0.16
C PRO A 249 -21.98 -2.15 0.36
N LEU A 250 -21.16 -2.22 1.41
CA LEU A 250 -20.36 -1.08 1.86
C LEU A 250 -19.35 -0.79 0.74
N THR A 251 -19.86 -0.12 -0.28
CA THR A 251 -19.14 0.27 -1.48
C THR A 251 -18.42 1.56 -1.18
N GLN A 252 -17.36 1.81 -1.94
CA GLN A 252 -16.67 3.10 -1.90
C GLN A 252 -17.68 4.26 -2.06
N LYS A 253 -18.61 4.14 -3.03
CA LYS A 253 -19.66 5.13 -3.31
C LYS A 253 -20.62 5.35 -2.14
N LYS A 254 -20.94 4.30 -1.39
CA LYS A 254 -21.81 4.39 -0.21
C LYS A 254 -21.08 5.08 0.95
N LEU A 255 -19.84 4.69 1.25
CA LEU A 255 -19.02 5.35 2.26
C LEU A 255 -18.80 6.84 1.95
N GLU A 256 -18.57 7.19 0.69
CA GLU A 256 -18.47 8.58 0.23
C GLU A 256 -19.79 9.35 0.44
N ALA A 257 -20.94 8.71 0.18
CA ALA A 257 -22.26 9.29 0.43
C ALA A 257 -22.55 9.46 1.94
N ASP A 258 -22.19 8.47 2.75
CA ASP A 258 -22.38 8.50 4.21
C ASP A 258 -21.51 9.60 4.86
N ILE A 259 -20.26 9.78 4.38
CA ILE A 259 -19.37 10.87 4.80
C ILE A 259 -19.95 12.24 4.40
N ALA A 260 -20.48 12.37 3.19
CA ALA A 260 -21.13 13.62 2.75
C ALA A 260 -22.40 13.93 3.55
N SER A 261 -23.15 12.89 3.96
CA SER A 261 -24.29 13.02 4.87
C SER A 261 -23.82 13.47 6.26
N MET A 262 -22.71 12.93 6.78
CA MET A 262 -22.11 13.37 8.04
C MET A 262 -21.70 14.85 7.98
N ASP A 263 -21.12 15.31 6.88
CA ASP A 263 -20.77 16.73 6.69
C ASP A 263 -21.99 17.66 6.75
N THR A 264 -23.14 17.18 6.28
CA THR A 264 -24.40 17.94 6.34
C THR A 264 -24.93 18.00 7.78
N LEU A 265 -24.83 16.90 8.52
CA LEU A 265 -25.23 16.82 9.92
C LEU A 265 -24.31 17.63 10.85
N ILE A 266 -23.00 17.62 10.61
CA ILE A 266 -22.04 18.45 11.34
C ILE A 266 -22.36 19.94 11.18
N LYS A 267 -22.72 20.37 9.96
CA LYS A 267 -23.12 21.76 9.68
C LYS A 267 -24.45 22.16 10.32
N ALA A 268 -25.35 21.19 10.53
CA ALA A 268 -26.65 21.40 11.14
C ALA A 268 -26.62 21.29 12.68
N ALA A 269 -25.53 20.78 13.26
CA ALA A 269 -25.38 20.62 14.70
C ALA A 269 -25.19 21.98 15.39
N GLY A 270 -26.02 22.26 16.39
CA GLY A 270 -26.04 23.54 17.10
C GLY A 270 -25.10 23.61 18.32
N ASP A 271 -24.56 22.48 18.77
CA ASP A 271 -23.73 22.40 19.97
C ASP A 271 -22.39 21.67 19.72
N LYS A 272 -21.38 22.03 20.51
CA LYS A 272 -19.99 21.54 20.36
C LYS A 272 -19.83 20.04 20.60
N GLN A 273 -20.66 19.44 21.46
CA GLN A 273 -20.54 18.03 21.81
C GLN A 273 -21.05 17.15 20.66
N SER A 274 -22.21 17.48 20.10
CA SER A 274 -22.76 16.82 18.91
C SER A 274 -21.82 16.92 17.71
N VAL A 275 -21.17 18.07 17.50
CA VAL A 275 -20.16 18.24 16.45
C VAL A 275 -18.98 17.27 16.65
N ALA A 276 -18.43 17.19 17.86
CA ALA A 276 -17.30 16.31 18.14
C ALA A 276 -17.63 14.82 17.94
N GLU A 277 -18.83 14.39 18.35
CA GLU A 277 -19.30 13.02 18.16
C GLU A 277 -19.52 12.67 16.68
N LEU A 278 -20.07 13.60 15.90
CA LEU A 278 -20.26 13.43 14.45
C LEU A 278 -18.94 13.45 13.69
N GLU A 279 -17.98 14.28 14.10
CA GLU A 279 -16.62 14.28 13.54
C GLU A 279 -15.88 12.96 13.82
N ALA A 280 -16.03 12.41 15.02
CA ALA A 280 -15.46 11.10 15.36
C ALA A 280 -16.05 9.98 14.47
N LYS A 281 -17.37 9.96 14.29
CA LYS A 281 -18.03 8.99 13.39
C LYS A 281 -17.62 9.18 11.93
N LYS A 282 -17.47 10.43 11.48
CA LYS A 282 -16.95 10.74 10.14
C LYS A 282 -15.52 10.20 9.97
N ALA A 283 -14.67 10.35 10.99
CA ALA A 283 -13.31 9.82 10.95
C ALA A 283 -13.27 8.28 10.84
N GLU A 284 -14.15 7.57 11.56
CA GLU A 284 -14.30 6.11 11.43
C GLU A 284 -14.75 5.69 10.01
N LEU A 285 -15.72 6.40 9.43
CA LEU A 285 -16.16 6.16 8.06
C LEU A 285 -15.07 6.45 7.03
N GLN A 286 -14.27 7.50 7.28
CA GLN A 286 -13.13 7.85 6.44
C GLN A 286 -12.05 6.76 6.48
N GLU A 287 -11.75 6.21 7.66
CA GLU A 287 -10.79 5.10 7.80
C GLU A 287 -11.25 3.85 7.03
N LEU A 288 -12.56 3.54 7.08
CA LEU A 288 -13.15 2.44 6.30
C LEU A 288 -13.07 2.69 4.80
N LEU A 289 -13.31 3.93 4.35
CA LEU A 289 -13.17 4.33 2.96
C LEU A 289 -11.73 4.16 2.48
N ASP A 290 -10.75 4.57 3.28
CA ASP A 290 -9.33 4.48 2.96
C ASP A 290 -8.86 3.01 2.89
N LYS A 291 -9.31 2.16 3.82
CA LYS A 291 -9.08 0.71 3.76
C LYS A 291 -9.67 0.10 2.48
N LYS A 292 -10.89 0.48 2.08
CA LYS A 292 -11.52 0.00 0.85
C LYS A 292 -10.79 0.47 -0.41
N LYS A 293 -10.39 1.73 -0.47
CA LYS A 293 -9.58 2.29 -1.57
C LYS A 293 -8.24 1.56 -1.68
N THR A 294 -7.59 1.28 -0.56
CA THR A 294 -6.34 0.53 -0.47
C THR A 294 -6.50 -0.91 -1.01
N GLN A 295 -7.57 -1.61 -0.61
CA GLN A 295 -7.87 -2.95 -1.13
C GLN A 295 -8.16 -2.94 -2.64
N ALA A 296 -8.91 -1.95 -3.13
CA ALA A 296 -9.21 -1.80 -4.55
C ALA A 296 -7.92 -1.51 -5.36
N ALA A 297 -7.06 -0.62 -4.87
CA ALA A 297 -5.76 -0.32 -5.47
C ALA A 297 -4.86 -1.56 -5.52
N LYS A 298 -4.76 -2.32 -4.42
CA LYS A 298 -4.00 -3.57 -4.36
C LYS A 298 -4.51 -4.60 -5.37
N LYS A 299 -5.84 -4.74 -5.50
CA LYS A 299 -6.46 -5.63 -6.50
C LYS A 299 -6.11 -5.20 -7.94
N LYS A 300 -6.21 -3.90 -8.24
CA LYS A 300 -5.87 -3.35 -9.56
C LYS A 300 -4.39 -3.54 -9.91
N LEU A 301 -3.50 -3.22 -8.97
CA LEU A 301 -2.05 -3.37 -9.14
C LEU A 301 -1.63 -4.84 -9.27
N ASN A 302 -2.23 -5.76 -8.52
CA ASN A 302 -1.97 -7.20 -8.68
C ASN A 302 -2.43 -7.71 -10.06
N ALA A 303 -3.56 -7.22 -10.58
CA ALA A 303 -4.01 -7.56 -11.92
C ALA A 303 -3.06 -7.01 -13.00
N GLN A 304 -2.58 -5.77 -12.83
CA GLN A 304 -1.57 -5.16 -13.71
C GLN A 304 -0.24 -5.92 -13.66
N LYS A 305 0.22 -6.28 -12.45
CA LYS A 305 1.43 -7.08 -12.23
C LYS A 305 1.35 -8.40 -13.01
N LYS A 306 0.24 -9.13 -12.86
CA LYS A 306 0.03 -10.41 -13.56
C LYS A 306 0.04 -10.23 -15.09
N LYS A 307 -0.59 -9.16 -15.60
CA LYS A 307 -0.59 -8.86 -17.04
C LYS A 307 0.80 -8.53 -17.56
N LEU A 308 1.58 -7.73 -16.82
CA LEU A 308 2.95 -7.38 -17.18
C LEU A 308 3.88 -8.59 -17.11
N GLU A 309 3.75 -9.45 -16.10
CA GLU A 309 4.50 -10.70 -15.99
C GLU A 309 4.22 -11.62 -17.19
N GLN A 310 2.97 -11.72 -17.63
CA GLN A 310 2.61 -12.46 -18.83
C GLN A 310 3.23 -11.82 -20.10
N GLN A 311 3.09 -10.51 -20.28
CA GLN A 311 3.63 -9.81 -21.45
C GLN A 311 5.16 -9.91 -21.55
N ILE A 312 5.87 -9.86 -20.41
CA ILE A 312 7.32 -10.02 -20.36
C ILE A 312 7.71 -11.48 -20.62
N GLY A 313 6.98 -12.45 -20.05
CA GLY A 313 7.25 -13.87 -20.26
C GLY A 313 6.98 -14.34 -21.69
N GLU A 314 6.05 -13.71 -22.40
CA GLU A 314 5.73 -13.97 -23.81
C GLU A 314 6.61 -13.15 -24.77
N PHE A 315 7.44 -12.23 -24.27
CA PHE A 315 8.25 -11.35 -25.11
C PHE A 315 9.40 -12.15 -25.78
N PRO A 316 9.58 -12.05 -27.11
CA PRO A 316 10.62 -12.78 -27.80
C PRO A 316 12.01 -12.27 -27.38
N VAL A 317 12.87 -13.16 -26.89
CA VAL A 317 14.28 -12.87 -26.60
C VAL A 317 15.13 -13.44 -27.73
N LYS A 318 15.76 -12.55 -28.50
CA LYS A 318 16.70 -12.89 -29.58
C LYS A 318 18.13 -12.64 -29.11
N THR A 319 19.06 -13.48 -29.58
CA THR A 319 20.50 -13.27 -29.41
C THR A 319 21.04 -12.57 -30.65
N TYR A 320 21.84 -11.53 -30.44
CA TYR A 320 22.49 -10.73 -31.47
C TYR A 320 24.00 -10.91 -31.34
N SER A 321 24.61 -11.41 -32.42
CA SER A 321 26.03 -11.75 -32.47
C SER A 321 26.77 -10.84 -33.46
N GLY A 322 28.05 -10.56 -33.18
CA GLY A 322 28.91 -9.82 -34.11
C GLY A 322 28.74 -8.30 -34.14
N ILE A 323 27.77 -7.73 -33.41
CA ILE A 323 27.65 -6.26 -33.23
C ILE A 323 28.60 -5.76 -32.12
N TRP A 324 28.69 -6.51 -31.01
CA TRP A 324 29.64 -6.31 -29.92
C TRP A 324 30.63 -7.50 -29.84
N GLN A 325 31.68 -7.37 -29.01
CA GLN A 325 32.65 -8.45 -28.80
C GLN A 325 32.03 -9.70 -28.18
N ALA A 326 31.03 -9.53 -27.32
CA ALA A 326 30.25 -10.60 -26.76
C ALA A 326 28.84 -10.53 -27.31
N ASP A 327 28.24 -11.71 -27.51
CA ASP A 327 26.84 -11.83 -27.87
C ASP A 327 25.96 -11.22 -26.78
N VAL A 328 24.90 -10.57 -27.23
CA VAL A 328 23.93 -9.91 -26.35
C VAL A 328 22.54 -10.40 -26.68
N THR A 329 21.65 -10.34 -25.71
CA THR A 329 20.23 -10.66 -25.89
C THR A 329 19.40 -9.38 -25.86
N THR A 330 18.15 -9.45 -26.33
CA THR A 330 17.18 -8.35 -26.22
C THR A 330 17.08 -7.77 -24.79
N ALA A 331 17.35 -8.57 -23.75
CA ALA A 331 17.33 -8.13 -22.35
C ALA A 331 18.53 -7.23 -21.95
N ASP A 332 19.63 -7.28 -22.70
CA ASP A 332 20.86 -6.51 -22.42
C ASP A 332 20.80 -5.07 -22.95
N TRP A 333 19.66 -4.68 -23.55
CA TRP A 333 19.49 -3.37 -24.19
C TRP A 333 19.88 -2.20 -23.28
N ALA A 334 19.42 -2.18 -22.02
CA ALA A 334 19.71 -1.09 -21.11
C ALA A 334 21.22 -0.88 -20.87
N ALA A 335 22.00 -1.96 -20.86
CA ALA A 335 23.45 -1.91 -20.71
C ALA A 335 24.17 -1.45 -22.00
N LYS A 336 23.51 -1.57 -23.16
CA LYS A 336 24.10 -1.26 -24.48
C LYS A 336 23.56 0.02 -25.11
N ALA A 337 22.44 0.57 -24.61
CA ALA A 337 21.74 1.74 -25.16
C ALA A 337 22.66 2.92 -25.48
N GLY A 338 23.60 3.24 -24.60
CA GLY A 338 24.57 4.34 -24.80
C GLY A 338 25.57 4.13 -25.95
N SER A 339 25.68 2.92 -26.50
CA SER A 339 26.62 2.59 -27.59
C SER A 339 25.95 2.34 -28.95
N ILE A 340 24.61 2.30 -29.00
CA ILE A 340 23.85 1.93 -30.21
C ILE A 340 24.07 2.93 -31.35
N GLN A 341 23.96 4.23 -31.06
CA GLN A 341 24.14 5.28 -32.06
C GLN A 341 25.53 5.24 -32.71
N ALA A 342 26.59 5.10 -31.90
CA ALA A 342 27.96 5.02 -32.39
C ALA A 342 28.20 3.75 -33.25
N LYS A 343 27.54 2.64 -32.92
CA LYS A 343 27.60 1.40 -33.71
C LYS A 343 26.87 1.53 -35.04
N LYS A 344 25.72 2.21 -35.04
CA LYS A 344 24.94 2.50 -36.24
C LYS A 344 25.76 3.33 -37.23
N GLU A 345 26.33 4.44 -36.77
CA GLU A 345 27.19 5.31 -37.56
C GLU A 345 28.42 4.57 -38.10
N TYR A 346 29.02 3.69 -37.29
CA TYR A 346 30.14 2.85 -37.74
C TYR A 346 29.75 1.93 -38.90
N PHE A 347 28.63 1.20 -38.81
CA PHE A 347 28.19 0.31 -39.89
C PHE A 347 27.78 1.08 -41.15
N GLU A 348 27.07 2.20 -41.01
CA GLU A 348 26.71 3.07 -42.14
C GLU A 348 27.95 3.63 -42.85
N SER A 349 28.97 4.07 -42.09
CA SER A 349 30.23 4.55 -42.66
C SER A 349 30.98 3.47 -43.43
N LYS A 350 30.95 2.21 -42.95
CA LYS A 350 31.55 1.07 -43.65
C LYS A 350 30.85 0.77 -44.97
N LEU A 351 29.53 0.89 -45.01
CA LEU A 351 28.73 0.68 -46.22
C LEU A 351 28.91 1.81 -47.26
N LEU A 352 29.12 3.05 -46.81
CA LEU A 352 29.26 4.22 -47.69
C LEU A 352 30.67 4.40 -48.26
N PHE A 353 31.70 4.12 -47.47
CA PHE A 353 33.09 4.49 -47.79
C PHE A 353 34.07 3.32 -47.74
N GLY A 354 33.61 2.11 -47.38
CA GLY A 354 34.46 0.93 -47.37
C GLY A 354 34.60 0.32 -48.77
N SER A 355 35.84 0.02 -49.18
CA SER A 355 36.11 -0.86 -50.32
C SER A 355 35.76 -2.32 -49.94
N LEU A 356 34.47 -2.62 -49.84
CA LEU A 356 33.96 -3.90 -49.34
C LEU A 356 33.74 -4.90 -50.47
N THR A 357 33.99 -6.18 -50.21
CA THR A 357 33.52 -7.26 -51.09
C THR A 357 31.99 -7.41 -51.02
N PRO A 358 31.35 -8.10 -51.98
CA PRO A 358 29.92 -8.39 -51.90
C PRO A 358 29.51 -9.12 -50.60
N GLU A 359 30.36 -10.01 -50.11
CA GLU A 359 30.14 -10.77 -48.86
C GLU A 359 30.23 -9.87 -47.63
N GLU A 360 31.22 -8.97 -47.58
CA GLU A 360 31.37 -8.00 -46.48
C GLU A 360 30.24 -6.96 -46.48
N THR A 361 29.79 -6.54 -47.66
CA THR A 361 28.64 -5.65 -47.82
C THR A 361 27.37 -6.30 -47.27
N ALA A 362 27.12 -7.58 -47.58
CA ALA A 362 25.98 -8.32 -47.04
C ALA A 362 26.06 -8.45 -45.51
N LYS A 363 27.26 -8.72 -44.97
CA LYS A 363 27.51 -8.82 -43.53
C LYS A 363 27.17 -7.52 -42.79
N PHE A 364 27.68 -6.36 -43.23
CA PHE A 364 27.42 -5.09 -42.56
C PHE A 364 25.96 -4.64 -42.67
N LYS A 365 25.26 -4.95 -43.78
CA LYS A 365 23.81 -4.74 -43.88
C LYS A 365 23.04 -5.60 -42.86
N GLY A 366 23.41 -6.87 -42.71
CA GLY A 366 22.81 -7.76 -41.70
C GLY A 366 23.00 -7.24 -40.27
N LEU A 367 24.23 -6.83 -39.92
CA LEU A 367 24.54 -6.27 -38.60
C LEU A 367 23.79 -4.96 -38.30
N LEU A 368 23.58 -4.11 -39.31
CA LEU A 368 22.80 -2.90 -39.17
C LEU A 368 21.31 -3.22 -38.90
N GLN A 369 20.74 -4.16 -39.66
CA GLN A 369 19.36 -4.62 -39.47
C GLN A 369 19.16 -5.26 -38.07
N ASP A 370 20.10 -6.11 -37.66
CA ASP A 370 20.09 -6.73 -36.33
C ASP A 370 20.25 -5.68 -35.21
N LEU A 371 21.04 -4.63 -35.41
CA LEU A 371 21.20 -3.53 -34.45
C LEU A 371 19.91 -2.70 -34.30
N GLU A 372 19.22 -2.40 -35.41
CA GLU A 372 17.94 -1.68 -35.38
C GLU A 372 16.83 -2.52 -34.74
N GLU A 373 16.80 -3.82 -35.02
CA GLU A 373 15.88 -4.75 -34.38
C GLU A 373 16.16 -4.88 -32.87
N PHE A 374 17.44 -5.00 -32.48
CA PHE A 374 17.86 -5.00 -31.08
C PHE A 374 17.44 -3.74 -30.34
N ASP A 375 17.63 -2.56 -30.94
CA ASP A 375 17.25 -1.30 -30.32
C ASP A 375 15.72 -1.22 -30.14
N THR A 376 14.96 -1.57 -31.19
CA THR A 376 13.50 -1.52 -31.17
C THR A 376 12.90 -2.49 -30.16
N GLN A 377 13.29 -3.77 -30.20
CA GLN A 377 12.75 -4.81 -29.31
C GLN A 377 13.26 -4.63 -27.89
N GLY A 378 14.52 -4.22 -27.72
CA GLY A 378 15.14 -3.94 -26.44
C GLY A 378 14.47 -2.80 -25.69
N GLN A 379 14.16 -1.69 -26.38
CA GLN A 379 13.38 -0.57 -25.82
C GLN A 379 12.00 -1.04 -25.32
N GLN A 380 11.29 -1.85 -26.11
CA GLN A 380 9.97 -2.36 -25.75
C GLN A 380 10.01 -3.26 -24.51
N LEU A 381 10.98 -4.17 -24.44
CA LEU A 381 11.16 -5.05 -23.28
C LEU A 381 11.56 -4.24 -22.03
N HIS A 382 12.47 -3.28 -22.18
CA HIS A 382 12.91 -2.41 -21.08
C HIS A 382 11.75 -1.58 -20.52
N GLU A 383 10.88 -1.04 -21.37
CA GLU A 383 9.69 -0.31 -20.93
C GLU A 383 8.68 -1.20 -20.18
N LEU A 384 8.49 -2.44 -20.61
CA LEU A 384 7.66 -3.41 -19.88
C LEU A 384 8.25 -3.74 -18.51
N GLN A 385 9.56 -3.97 -18.42
CA GLN A 385 10.28 -4.23 -17.16
C GLN A 385 10.22 -3.02 -16.22
N LYS A 386 10.35 -1.81 -16.74
CA LYS A 386 10.19 -0.56 -15.97
C LYS A 386 8.77 -0.44 -15.41
N LYS A 387 7.74 -0.71 -16.22
CA LYS A 387 6.34 -0.76 -15.76
C LYS A 387 6.14 -1.81 -14.67
N GLN A 388 6.75 -2.99 -14.81
CA GLN A 388 6.69 -4.06 -13.81
C GLN A 388 7.33 -3.62 -12.49
N LYS A 389 8.52 -2.99 -12.53
CA LYS A 389 9.22 -2.46 -11.36
C LYS A 389 8.35 -1.42 -10.63
N ASN A 390 7.79 -0.46 -11.35
CA ASN A 390 6.91 0.58 -10.78
C ASN A 390 5.67 -0.02 -10.09
N VAL A 391 5.05 -1.05 -10.69
CA VAL A 391 3.90 -1.75 -10.09
C VAL A 391 4.31 -2.55 -8.86
N GLN A 392 5.49 -3.18 -8.87
CA GLN A 392 6.03 -3.90 -7.71
C GLN A 392 6.35 -2.95 -6.55
N GLU A 393 6.94 -1.79 -6.82
CA GLU A 393 7.17 -0.73 -5.82
C GLU A 393 5.86 -0.16 -5.26
N SER A 394 4.86 0.03 -6.12
CA SER A 394 3.52 0.44 -5.68
C SER A 394 2.88 -0.61 -4.77
N LEU A 395 3.10 -1.90 -5.04
CA LEU A 395 2.62 -3.00 -4.20
C LEU A 395 3.41 -3.16 -2.89
N SER A 396 4.73 -2.91 -2.88
CA SER A 396 5.55 -2.97 -1.67
C SER A 396 5.19 -1.85 -0.70
N LYS A 397 4.95 -0.63 -1.22
CA LYS A 397 4.40 0.51 -0.45
C LYS A 397 3.07 0.15 0.24
N LEU A 398 2.23 -0.64 -0.43
CA LEU A 398 0.95 -1.14 0.12
C LEU A 398 1.10 -2.33 1.09
N LYS A 399 2.23 -3.04 1.11
CA LYS A 399 2.47 -4.21 2.00
C LYS A 399 3.01 -3.82 3.37
N ASN A 400 3.84 -2.78 3.47
CA ASN A 400 4.44 -2.33 4.74
C ASN A 400 3.47 -1.57 5.66
N GLY A 401 2.17 -1.88 5.59
CA GLY A 401 1.13 -1.13 6.28
C GLY A 401 1.05 0.35 5.86
N GLY A 402 1.65 0.72 4.73
CA GLY A 402 1.81 2.13 4.36
C GLY A 402 2.67 2.93 5.34
N LYS A 403 3.55 2.30 6.13
CA LYS A 403 4.60 3.07 6.81
C LYS A 403 5.58 3.54 5.74
N GLU A 404 5.38 4.77 5.30
CA GLU A 404 6.35 5.53 4.53
C GLU A 404 7.71 5.44 5.23
N ASP A 405 8.78 5.35 4.43
CA ASP A 405 10.12 5.50 4.96
C ASP A 405 10.15 6.79 5.82
N PRO A 406 10.45 6.66 7.12
CA PRO A 406 10.38 7.77 8.06
C PRO A 406 11.40 8.86 7.70
N ASN A 407 12.43 8.53 6.92
CA ASN A 407 13.31 9.51 6.33
C ASN A 407 12.73 9.98 4.98
N PRO A 408 12.13 11.20 4.90
CA PRO A 408 11.59 11.72 3.66
C PRO A 408 12.65 11.94 2.57
N TYR A 409 13.94 11.91 2.91
CA TYR A 409 15.06 12.18 2.01
C TYR A 409 15.87 10.93 1.62
N SER A 410 15.38 9.73 1.91
CA SER A 410 16.09 8.50 1.53
C SER A 410 16.19 8.35 0.00
N GLU A 411 17.24 7.65 -0.48
CA GLU A 411 17.39 7.34 -1.90
C GLU A 411 16.17 6.57 -2.44
N ALA A 412 15.61 5.66 -1.64
CA ALA A 412 14.44 4.89 -2.03
C ALA A 412 13.20 5.77 -2.31
N ARG A 413 12.99 6.84 -1.53
CA ARG A 413 11.91 7.80 -1.79
C ARG A 413 12.19 8.68 -3.00
N LYS A 414 13.43 9.15 -3.15
CA LYS A 414 13.88 9.94 -4.30
C LYS A 414 13.79 9.19 -5.63
N ASP A 415 14.19 7.93 -5.65
CA ASP A 415 14.12 7.06 -6.83
C ASP A 415 12.67 6.75 -7.23
N ALA A 416 11.78 6.65 -6.25
CA ALA A 416 10.36 6.36 -6.46
C ALA A 416 9.49 7.61 -6.61
N ALA A 417 10.08 8.81 -6.57
CA ALA A 417 9.38 10.08 -6.72
C ALA A 417 8.96 10.29 -8.18
N LEU A 418 7.87 11.04 -8.38
CA LEU A 418 7.45 11.42 -9.72
C LEU A 418 8.51 12.33 -10.35
N TRP A 419 9.19 11.83 -11.37
CA TRP A 419 9.98 12.64 -12.29
C TRP A 419 9.33 12.60 -13.67
N ALA A 420 8.37 13.49 -13.89
CA ALA A 420 7.64 13.54 -15.15
C ALA A 420 8.60 13.81 -16.31
N GLN A 421 8.54 12.97 -17.35
CA GLN A 421 9.34 13.15 -18.56
C GLN A 421 8.66 14.09 -19.55
N THR A 422 7.35 14.29 -19.44
CA THR A 422 6.56 15.20 -20.29
C THR A 422 5.62 16.05 -19.45
N PRO A 423 5.21 17.25 -19.94
CA PRO A 423 4.18 18.06 -19.30
C PRO A 423 2.86 17.32 -19.09
N GLN A 424 2.47 16.43 -20.02
CA GLN A 424 1.26 15.61 -19.88
C GLN A 424 1.36 14.66 -18.68
N GLU A 425 2.51 14.02 -18.45
CA GLU A 425 2.72 13.16 -17.28
C GLU A 425 2.64 13.94 -15.97
N ALA A 426 3.15 15.18 -15.94
CA ALA A 426 2.99 16.07 -14.80
C ALA A 426 1.52 16.44 -14.59
N ASP A 427 0.82 16.82 -15.67
CA ASP A 427 -0.59 17.20 -15.65
C ASP A 427 -1.51 16.10 -15.14
N ASP A 428 -1.34 14.88 -15.63
CA ASP A 428 -2.11 13.68 -15.25
C ASP A 428 -2.09 13.44 -13.73
N VAL A 429 -1.03 13.90 -13.07
CA VAL A 429 -0.80 13.73 -11.63
C VAL A 429 -1.18 14.96 -10.82
N LEU A 430 -0.86 16.16 -11.31
CA LEU A 430 -0.96 17.39 -10.53
C LEU A 430 -2.30 18.12 -10.71
N ARG A 431 -2.99 17.92 -11.85
CA ARG A 431 -4.19 18.68 -12.22
C ARG A 431 -5.33 18.55 -11.23
N GLU A 432 -5.60 17.35 -10.71
CA GLU A 432 -6.75 17.12 -9.83
C GLU A 432 -6.64 17.98 -8.57
N LYS A 433 -5.49 17.95 -7.90
CA LYS A 433 -5.24 18.73 -6.68
C LYS A 433 -5.23 20.22 -6.96
N CYS A 434 -4.55 20.65 -8.02
CA CYS A 434 -4.57 22.02 -8.51
C CYS A 434 -6.01 22.53 -8.72
N GLY A 435 -6.84 21.74 -9.41
CA GLY A 435 -8.23 22.07 -9.69
C GLY A 435 -9.08 22.16 -8.42
N GLU A 436 -8.85 21.30 -7.43
CA GLU A 436 -9.51 21.36 -6.13
C GLU A 436 -9.22 22.68 -5.41
N VAL A 437 -7.94 23.04 -5.30
CA VAL A 437 -7.49 24.28 -4.66
C VAL A 437 -8.01 25.50 -5.43
N TRP A 438 -7.90 25.47 -6.76
CA TRP A 438 -8.38 26.54 -7.64
C TRP A 438 -9.87 26.80 -7.46
N ARG A 439 -10.72 25.77 -7.42
CA ARG A 439 -12.17 25.95 -7.24
C ARG A 439 -12.52 26.59 -5.89
N LYS A 440 -11.76 26.29 -4.83
CA LYS A 440 -11.94 26.85 -3.48
C LYS A 440 -11.30 28.23 -3.30
N ALA A 441 -10.37 28.61 -4.18
CA ALA A 441 -9.69 29.90 -4.10
C ALA A 441 -10.65 31.07 -4.39
N SER A 442 -10.50 32.13 -3.59
CA SER A 442 -11.17 33.41 -3.79
C SER A 442 -10.75 34.07 -5.10
N LYS A 443 -11.53 35.07 -5.54
CA LYS A 443 -11.20 35.85 -6.74
C LYS A 443 -9.79 36.48 -6.62
N ALA A 444 -9.47 37.08 -5.47
CA ALA A 444 -8.18 37.73 -5.23
C ALA A 444 -7.00 36.75 -5.26
N GLU A 445 -7.18 35.52 -4.76
CA GLU A 445 -6.15 34.48 -4.82
C GLU A 445 -5.90 33.99 -6.24
N LYS A 446 -6.96 33.82 -7.04
CA LYS A 446 -6.83 33.48 -8.47
C LYS A 446 -6.16 34.61 -9.26
N ASP A 447 -6.53 35.85 -8.95
CA ASP A 447 -5.91 37.03 -9.57
C ASP A 447 -4.42 37.12 -9.21
N ALA A 448 -4.05 36.86 -7.96
CA ALA A 448 -2.66 36.86 -7.51
C ALA A 448 -1.82 35.76 -8.18
N LEU A 449 -2.32 34.51 -8.21
CA LEU A 449 -1.65 33.40 -8.89
C LEU A 449 -1.44 33.70 -10.38
N TYR A 450 -2.48 34.18 -11.07
CA TYR A 450 -2.37 34.52 -12.47
C TYR A 450 -1.39 35.67 -12.72
N ALA A 451 -1.48 36.75 -11.93
CA ALA A 451 -0.59 37.90 -12.05
C ALA A 451 0.88 37.53 -11.78
N TYR A 452 1.14 36.58 -10.88
CA TYR A 452 2.49 36.06 -10.66
C TYR A 452 3.04 35.39 -11.93
N THR A 453 2.25 34.54 -12.57
CA THR A 453 2.65 33.85 -13.82
C THR A 453 2.81 34.81 -15.01
N GLN A 454 2.22 36.02 -14.95
CA GLN A 454 2.46 37.07 -15.95
C GLN A 454 3.81 37.76 -15.77
N GLY A 455 4.24 37.91 -14.51
CA GLY A 455 5.44 38.65 -14.16
C GLY A 455 5.70 38.58 -12.66
N SER A 456 6.61 37.71 -12.26
CA SER A 456 6.93 37.45 -10.85
C SER A 456 7.82 38.51 -10.21
N GLY A 457 8.39 39.45 -10.98
CA GLY A 457 9.35 40.44 -10.51
C GLY A 457 8.88 41.26 -9.32
N GLY A 458 7.69 41.88 -9.42
CA GLY A 458 7.12 42.70 -8.35
C GLY A 458 6.67 41.91 -7.11
N PHE A 459 6.62 40.57 -7.22
CA PHE A 459 6.41 39.69 -6.07
C PHE A 459 7.76 39.33 -5.44
N ASN A 460 8.70 38.84 -6.25
CA ASN A 460 9.95 38.23 -5.78
C ASN A 460 11.01 39.25 -5.33
N ARG A 461 11.07 40.44 -5.94
CA ARG A 461 12.05 41.47 -5.57
C ARG A 461 11.92 41.94 -4.12
N PRO A 462 10.75 42.43 -3.64
CA PRO A 462 10.64 42.86 -2.25
C PRO A 462 10.87 41.69 -1.27
N LEU A 463 10.44 40.48 -1.65
CA LEU A 463 10.71 39.26 -0.88
C LEU A 463 12.20 38.97 -0.70
N ARG A 464 12.98 39.16 -1.77
CA ARG A 464 14.44 39.02 -1.76
C ARG A 464 15.16 40.28 -1.25
N GLY A 465 14.44 41.33 -0.86
CA GLY A 465 15.05 42.56 -0.34
C GLY A 465 15.58 43.52 -1.39
N HIS A 466 15.06 43.46 -2.63
CA HIS A 466 15.35 44.42 -3.69
C HIS A 466 14.22 45.45 -3.80
N ASP A 467 14.59 46.71 -3.94
CA ASP A 467 13.69 47.85 -3.99
C ASP A 467 13.55 48.36 -5.44
N GLY A 468 12.45 47.98 -6.09
CA GLY A 468 12.04 48.40 -7.44
C GLY A 468 12.74 47.68 -8.60
N TYR A 469 14.04 47.39 -8.48
CA TYR A 469 14.81 46.66 -9.50
C TYR A 469 15.94 45.83 -8.87
N TRP A 470 16.42 44.81 -9.60
CA TRP A 470 17.38 43.83 -9.08
C TRP A 470 18.74 44.41 -8.64
N GLY A 471 19.14 45.58 -9.14
CA GLY A 471 20.39 46.23 -8.74
C GLY A 471 20.33 47.01 -7.43
N ASN A 472 19.15 47.21 -6.83
CA ASN A 472 18.98 47.99 -5.59
C ASN A 472 18.65 47.07 -4.40
N PHE A 473 19.64 46.30 -3.96
CA PHE A 473 19.50 45.42 -2.80
C PHE A 473 19.60 46.21 -1.48
N LYS A 474 18.55 46.17 -0.67
CA LYS A 474 18.51 46.77 0.68
C LYS A 474 18.73 45.72 1.77
N GLY A 475 18.53 44.45 1.47
CA GLY A 475 18.58 43.32 2.40
C GLY A 475 17.22 42.64 2.57
N VAL A 476 17.23 41.31 2.73
CA VAL A 476 16.02 40.52 2.96
C VAL A 476 15.29 41.04 4.20
N GLY A 477 13.98 41.25 4.09
CA GLY A 477 13.15 41.80 5.17
C GLY A 477 13.26 43.31 5.40
N LYS A 478 14.09 44.03 4.64
CA LYS A 478 14.27 45.50 4.74
C LYS A 478 13.50 46.30 3.68
N VAL A 479 12.76 45.62 2.81
CA VAL A 479 11.90 46.24 1.79
C VAL A 479 10.45 45.90 2.12
N ASP A 480 9.57 46.90 2.10
CA ASP A 480 8.13 46.67 2.28
C ASP A 480 7.63 45.71 1.19
N LEU A 481 6.86 44.68 1.58
CA LEU A 481 6.27 43.72 0.64
C LEU A 481 5.34 44.41 -0.37
N ASN A 482 4.76 45.55 -0.01
CA ASN A 482 3.93 46.35 -0.90
C ASN A 482 4.68 47.43 -1.69
N ASN A 483 6.01 47.49 -1.61
CA ASN A 483 6.83 48.50 -2.30
C ASN A 483 6.56 48.57 -3.82
N GLU A 484 6.18 47.44 -4.43
CA GLU A 484 5.82 47.35 -5.86
C GLU A 484 4.32 47.11 -6.09
N GLY A 485 3.48 47.43 -5.11
CA GLY A 485 2.01 47.29 -5.19
C GLY A 485 1.51 45.85 -5.18
N ARG A 486 2.35 44.89 -4.76
CA ARG A 486 2.02 43.45 -4.73
C ARG A 486 1.85 42.87 -3.34
N GLY A 487 1.86 43.67 -2.26
CA GLY A 487 1.84 43.15 -0.88
C GLY A 487 0.63 42.26 -0.59
N ALA A 488 -0.57 42.71 -0.96
CA ALA A 488 -1.79 41.91 -0.83
C ALA A 488 -1.76 40.64 -1.71
N ALA A 489 -1.25 40.75 -2.95
CA ALA A 489 -1.15 39.62 -3.87
C ALA A 489 -0.15 38.56 -3.36
N ILE A 490 0.98 38.97 -2.76
CA ILE A 490 1.94 38.09 -2.09
C ILE A 490 1.24 37.33 -0.96
N GLN A 491 0.44 38.02 -0.13
CA GLN A 491 -0.29 37.38 0.96
C GLN A 491 -1.33 36.37 0.43
N HIS A 492 -2.11 36.74 -0.57
CA HIS A 492 -3.10 35.85 -1.19
C HIS A 492 -2.45 34.61 -1.80
N MET A 493 -1.33 34.79 -2.51
CA MET A 493 -0.58 33.69 -3.10
C MET A 493 0.01 32.77 -2.02
N THR A 494 0.53 33.34 -0.94
CA THR A 494 1.01 32.57 0.23
C THR A 494 -0.12 31.71 0.80
N ASN A 495 -1.29 32.31 1.03
CA ASN A 495 -2.45 31.63 1.62
C ASN A 495 -3.00 30.51 0.74
N VAL A 496 -3.09 30.72 -0.58
CA VAL A 496 -3.61 29.68 -1.49
C VAL A 496 -2.63 28.52 -1.65
N ILE A 497 -1.33 28.79 -1.74
CA ILE A 497 -0.29 27.74 -1.83
C ILE A 497 -0.22 26.94 -0.52
N ASN A 498 -0.45 27.55 0.64
CA ASN A 498 -0.54 26.83 1.92
C ASN A 498 -1.65 25.76 1.97
N ARG A 499 -2.66 25.87 1.09
CA ARG A 499 -3.74 24.89 0.96
C ARG A 499 -3.49 23.87 -0.17
N SER A 500 -2.34 23.95 -0.83
CA SER A 500 -1.97 23.13 -1.99
C SER A 500 -0.79 22.24 -1.65
N THR A 501 -1.09 21.00 -1.25
CA THR A 501 -0.11 19.96 -0.95
C THR A 501 -0.42 18.69 -1.74
N TYR A 502 0.61 17.97 -2.16
CA TYR A 502 0.48 16.76 -2.97
C TYR A 502 0.81 15.52 -2.14
N ASP A 503 0.18 14.40 -2.50
CA ASP A 503 0.18 13.15 -1.74
C ASP A 503 1.33 12.20 -2.11
N LYS A 504 2.33 12.68 -2.86
CA LYS A 504 3.50 11.93 -3.31
C LYS A 504 4.75 12.80 -3.41
N ASP A 505 5.90 12.14 -3.40
CA ASP A 505 7.20 12.76 -3.67
C ASP A 505 7.32 13.12 -5.15
N ILE A 506 7.82 14.31 -5.44
CA ILE A 506 7.88 14.87 -6.79
C ILE A 506 9.24 15.51 -7.01
N TRP A 507 9.83 15.29 -8.17
CA TRP A 507 10.96 16.06 -8.64
C TRP A 507 10.48 17.17 -9.56
N LEU A 508 10.99 18.39 -9.35
CA LEU A 508 10.77 19.56 -10.20
C LEU A 508 12.09 20.07 -10.78
N GLN A 509 12.05 20.89 -11.82
CA GLN A 509 13.23 21.50 -12.41
C GLN A 509 13.16 23.02 -12.33
N ARG A 510 14.24 23.67 -11.92
CA ARG A 510 14.37 25.14 -11.99
C ARG A 510 15.64 25.49 -12.75
N GLY A 511 15.50 26.31 -13.79
CA GLY A 511 16.64 26.97 -14.43
C GLY A 511 16.83 28.38 -13.91
N ILE A 512 18.09 28.78 -13.79
CA ILE A 512 18.50 30.17 -13.56
C ILE A 512 19.50 30.54 -14.64
N GLU A 513 19.15 31.50 -15.50
CA GLU A 513 19.89 31.78 -16.73
C GLU A 513 21.24 32.48 -16.48
N THR A 514 21.35 33.25 -15.39
CA THR A 514 22.54 34.03 -15.07
C THR A 514 23.34 33.44 -13.91
N ALA A 515 24.66 33.65 -13.94
CA ALA A 515 25.56 33.21 -12.88
C ALA A 515 25.30 34.00 -11.59
N GLU A 516 25.01 35.29 -11.71
CA GLU A 516 24.66 36.18 -10.60
C GLU A 516 23.38 35.69 -9.90
N GLY A 517 22.37 35.29 -10.67
CA GLY A 517 21.13 34.75 -10.13
C GLY A 517 21.35 33.42 -9.42
N ALA A 518 22.12 32.51 -10.01
CA ALA A 518 22.39 31.19 -9.43
C ALA A 518 23.26 31.30 -8.17
N ALA A 519 24.27 32.17 -8.20
CA ALA A 519 25.14 32.43 -7.07
C ALA A 519 24.39 33.12 -5.92
N SER A 520 23.51 34.08 -6.24
CA SER A 520 22.62 34.71 -5.27
C SER A 520 21.65 33.71 -4.64
N PHE A 521 21.06 32.80 -5.44
CA PHE A 521 20.19 31.73 -4.94
C PHE A 521 20.93 30.78 -3.99
N LEU A 522 22.18 30.47 -4.29
CA LEU A 522 23.04 29.59 -3.49
C LEU A 522 23.73 30.30 -2.30
N GLY A 523 23.70 31.63 -2.24
CA GLY A 523 24.43 32.40 -1.22
C GLY A 523 25.95 32.33 -1.36
N ILE A 524 26.47 32.18 -2.58
CA ILE A 524 27.92 32.05 -2.87
C ILE A 524 28.43 33.20 -3.76
N PRO A 525 29.75 33.46 -3.81
CA PRO A 525 30.34 34.38 -4.78
C PRO A 525 30.11 33.92 -6.23
N VAL A 526 29.88 34.85 -7.16
CA VAL A 526 29.59 34.52 -8.57
C VAL A 526 30.75 33.75 -9.22
N GLU A 527 31.98 34.08 -8.84
CA GLU A 527 33.21 33.44 -9.30
C GLU A 527 33.25 31.95 -8.93
N ALA A 528 32.52 31.53 -7.89
CA ALA A 528 32.47 30.14 -7.47
C ALA A 528 31.94 29.23 -8.58
N LEU A 529 30.92 29.66 -9.33
CA LEU A 529 30.33 28.84 -10.39
C LEU A 529 31.29 28.58 -11.55
N HIS A 530 32.15 29.57 -11.86
CA HIS A 530 33.07 29.50 -12.99
C HIS A 530 34.45 28.95 -12.62
N GLN A 531 35.02 29.41 -11.51
CA GLN A 531 36.42 29.19 -11.16
C GLN A 531 36.64 28.01 -10.23
N TRP A 532 35.65 27.62 -9.42
CA TRP A 532 35.87 26.52 -8.49
C TRP A 532 35.92 25.17 -9.21
N SER A 533 36.82 24.31 -8.73
CA SER A 533 36.85 22.91 -9.12
C SER A 533 35.57 22.20 -8.67
N VAL A 534 35.23 21.09 -9.33
CA VAL A 534 34.10 20.24 -8.90
C VAL A 534 34.27 19.77 -7.45
N SER A 535 35.50 19.47 -7.02
CA SER A 535 35.80 19.06 -5.64
C SER A 535 35.50 20.17 -4.62
N LYS A 536 35.71 21.44 -4.97
CA LYS A 536 35.39 22.57 -4.11
C LYS A 536 33.89 22.87 -4.11
N LEU A 537 33.23 22.77 -5.27
CA LEU A 537 31.77 22.93 -5.38
C LEU A 537 31.00 21.83 -4.61
N LYS A 538 31.51 20.59 -4.61
CA LYS A 538 30.93 19.49 -3.82
C LYS A 538 30.94 19.74 -2.31
N LYS A 539 31.75 20.68 -1.80
CA LYS A 539 31.68 21.08 -0.38
C LYS A 539 30.38 21.81 -0.02
N LEU A 540 29.59 22.23 -1.02
CA LEU A 540 28.26 22.78 -0.80
C LEU A 540 27.22 21.68 -0.53
N GLU A 541 27.51 20.41 -0.79
CA GLU A 541 26.59 19.31 -0.46
C GLU A 541 26.38 19.25 1.07
N GLY A 542 25.13 19.29 1.50
CA GLY A 542 24.70 19.39 2.89
C GLY A 542 24.32 20.81 3.34
N GLU A 543 24.79 21.85 2.64
CA GLU A 543 24.46 23.23 2.99
C GLU A 543 22.97 23.53 2.76
N GLU A 544 22.44 24.43 3.59
CA GLU A 544 21.03 24.83 3.57
C GLU A 544 20.88 26.27 3.07
N ILE A 545 19.97 26.47 2.13
CA ILE A 545 19.65 27.78 1.54
C ILE A 545 18.19 28.12 1.81
N VAL A 546 17.90 29.38 2.08
CA VAL A 546 16.52 29.87 2.23
C VAL A 546 16.19 30.74 1.02
N GLU A 547 15.15 30.40 0.28
CA GLU A 547 14.61 31.24 -0.79
C GLU A 547 13.44 32.06 -0.23
N PRO A 548 13.63 33.38 0.02
CA PRO A 548 12.60 34.22 0.64
C PRO A 548 11.37 34.42 -0.25
N ALA A 549 11.53 34.29 -1.57
CA ALA A 549 10.49 34.47 -2.57
C ALA A 549 9.86 33.14 -3.00
N PHE A 550 8.83 33.18 -3.86
CA PHE A 550 8.28 31.96 -4.46
C PHE A 550 9.25 31.42 -5.51
N ALA A 551 9.29 30.09 -5.68
CA ALA A 551 10.15 29.45 -6.67
C ALA A 551 9.34 28.80 -7.78
N SER A 552 9.26 29.46 -8.95
CA SER A 552 8.80 28.87 -10.21
C SER A 552 9.71 27.75 -10.67
N CYS A 553 9.13 26.64 -11.10
CA CYS A 553 9.80 25.44 -11.59
C CYS A 553 9.04 24.89 -12.79
N GLY A 554 9.74 24.25 -13.74
CA GLY A 554 9.13 23.34 -14.68
C GLY A 554 8.69 22.05 -13.98
N SER A 555 7.52 21.54 -14.37
CA SER A 555 6.88 20.37 -13.76
C SER A 555 7.37 19.05 -14.35
N ALA A 556 8.01 19.10 -15.52
CA ALA A 556 8.66 17.97 -16.17
C ALA A 556 10.13 18.23 -16.49
N LYS A 557 10.87 17.14 -16.72
CA LYS A 557 12.29 17.17 -17.09
C LYS A 557 12.50 18.02 -18.35
N GLY A 558 13.46 18.94 -18.30
CA GLY A 558 13.77 19.80 -19.44
C GLY A 558 12.82 20.99 -19.62
N GLN A 559 11.80 21.16 -18.77
CA GLN A 559 10.90 22.33 -18.81
C GLN A 559 11.40 23.48 -17.93
N GLY A 560 10.82 24.66 -18.15
CA GLY A 560 11.19 25.90 -17.48
C GLY A 560 12.39 26.60 -18.11
N PHE A 561 12.98 27.54 -17.35
CA PHE A 561 14.14 28.30 -17.82
C PHE A 561 15.39 27.43 -18.01
N SER A 562 16.32 27.94 -18.82
CA SER A 562 17.61 27.31 -19.09
C SER A 562 18.72 27.82 -18.15
N GLY A 563 19.99 27.55 -18.46
CA GLY A 563 21.15 28.00 -17.69
C GLY A 563 21.59 27.00 -16.61
N TYR A 564 21.73 27.48 -15.38
CA TYR A 564 22.08 26.66 -14.22
C TYR A 564 20.85 25.87 -13.75
N ILE A 565 20.95 24.54 -13.83
CA ILE A 565 19.81 23.67 -13.56
C ILE A 565 19.84 23.16 -12.12
N PHE A 566 18.72 23.34 -11.44
CA PHE A 566 18.43 22.82 -10.12
C PHE A 566 17.32 21.77 -10.25
N ARG A 567 17.63 20.51 -9.93
CA ARG A 567 16.63 19.45 -9.77
C ARG A 567 16.18 19.46 -8.33
N ILE A 568 14.91 19.70 -8.09
CA ILE A 568 14.36 19.96 -6.76
C ILE A 568 13.52 18.77 -6.35
N TYR A 569 13.98 18.03 -5.35
CA TYR A 569 13.21 17.00 -4.70
C TYR A 569 12.22 17.63 -3.71
N CYS A 570 10.93 17.41 -3.96
CA CYS A 570 9.81 17.89 -3.16
C CYS A 570 9.17 16.68 -2.48
N PRO A 571 9.45 16.42 -1.19
CA PRO A 571 8.77 15.39 -0.45
C PRO A 571 7.25 15.60 -0.47
N LYS A 572 6.50 14.51 -0.36
CA LYS A 572 5.06 14.49 -0.11
C LYS A 572 4.71 15.50 0.98
N GLY A 573 3.66 16.28 0.75
CA GLY A 573 3.24 17.35 1.64
C GLY A 573 3.89 18.71 1.35
N THR A 574 4.85 18.79 0.42
CA THR A 574 5.41 20.08 -0.03
C THR A 574 4.27 21.00 -0.52
N LYS A 575 4.26 22.22 0.00
CA LYS A 575 3.36 23.32 -0.36
C LYS A 575 3.83 23.91 -1.69
N MET A 576 3.05 23.67 -2.74
CA MET A 576 3.33 24.15 -4.09
C MET A 576 2.05 24.18 -4.93
N MET A 577 2.01 24.91 -6.04
CA MET A 577 0.85 25.01 -6.92
C MET A 577 1.25 24.74 -8.36
N TYR A 578 0.71 23.68 -8.96
CA TYR A 578 0.80 23.46 -10.41
C TYR A 578 -0.01 24.53 -11.13
N ALA A 579 0.61 25.28 -12.03
CA ALA A 579 0.09 26.51 -12.58
C ALA A 579 -0.35 26.40 -14.03
N GLU A 580 0.13 25.41 -14.78
CA GLU A 580 -0.09 25.29 -16.22
C GLU A 580 -1.55 25.42 -16.72
N PRO A 581 -2.58 24.91 -16.01
CA PRO A 581 -3.97 25.09 -16.44
C PRO A 581 -4.46 26.54 -16.39
N PHE A 582 -3.89 27.36 -15.50
CA PHE A 582 -4.34 28.72 -15.24
C PHE A 582 -3.30 29.79 -15.54
N SER A 583 -2.04 29.45 -15.81
CA SER A 583 -0.94 30.39 -16.01
C SER A 583 -1.14 31.25 -17.26
N HIS A 584 -0.45 32.38 -17.31
CA HIS A 584 -0.51 33.28 -18.47
C HIS A 584 0.11 32.66 -19.73
N TYR A 585 1.25 31.98 -19.57
CA TYR A 585 2.01 31.35 -20.63
C TYR A 585 1.63 29.89 -20.89
N GLY A 586 0.79 29.31 -20.03
CA GLY A 586 0.23 27.98 -20.21
C GLY A 586 -0.86 27.91 -21.25
N ALA A 587 -1.16 26.69 -21.68
CA ALA A 587 -2.10 26.40 -22.76
C ALA A 587 -3.52 26.06 -22.26
N GLY A 588 -3.77 26.14 -20.95
CA GLY A 588 -5.06 25.86 -20.34
C GLY A 588 -6.10 26.97 -20.47
N GLY A 589 -7.09 26.95 -19.56
CA GLY A 589 -8.15 27.98 -19.48
C GLY A 589 -7.67 29.33 -18.93
N LYS A 590 -6.38 29.43 -18.57
CA LYS A 590 -5.74 30.61 -17.98
C LYS A 590 -6.53 31.08 -16.74
N ARG A 591 -6.60 32.40 -16.51
CA ARG A 591 -7.41 32.98 -15.44
C ARG A 591 -8.89 32.55 -15.44
N LYS A 592 -9.43 32.17 -16.60
CA LYS A 592 -10.82 31.73 -16.78
C LYS A 592 -11.01 30.21 -16.62
N TRP A 593 -9.96 29.47 -16.27
CA TRP A 593 -10.06 28.04 -16.05
C TRP A 593 -11.07 27.73 -14.95
N ASP A 594 -11.90 26.72 -15.18
CA ASP A 594 -12.99 26.30 -14.29
C ASP A 594 -12.50 25.36 -13.16
N GLY A 595 -11.22 24.99 -13.19
CA GLY A 595 -10.62 24.02 -12.29
C GLY A 595 -10.91 22.57 -12.65
N LYS A 596 -11.48 22.26 -13.83
CA LYS A 596 -11.85 20.90 -14.25
C LYS A 596 -11.43 20.58 -15.68
N LYS A 597 -11.60 21.53 -16.60
CA LYS A 597 -11.37 21.33 -18.03
C LYS A 597 -9.93 20.86 -18.27
N THR A 598 -9.78 19.80 -19.06
CA THR A 598 -8.48 19.25 -19.49
C THR A 598 -7.90 20.07 -20.65
N GLN A 599 -6.62 19.87 -20.94
CA GLN A 599 -5.95 20.44 -22.11
C GLN A 599 -5.14 19.35 -22.83
N THR A 600 -4.82 19.57 -24.09
CA THR A 600 -4.04 18.63 -24.93
C THR A 600 -2.71 19.24 -25.41
N SER A 601 -2.45 20.48 -25.05
CA SER A 601 -1.20 21.20 -25.32
C SER A 601 -0.71 21.84 -24.03
N PHE A 602 0.59 22.13 -23.96
CA PHE A 602 1.25 22.65 -22.77
C PHE A 602 2.18 23.79 -23.16
N GLY A 603 2.26 24.82 -22.31
CA GLY A 603 3.22 25.90 -22.45
C GLY A 603 4.65 25.41 -22.20
N TYR A 604 5.62 26.14 -22.75
CA TYR A 604 7.05 25.84 -22.58
C TYR A 604 7.50 25.91 -21.10
N GLU A 605 6.81 26.70 -20.28
CA GLU A 605 7.17 26.85 -18.86
C GLU A 605 6.71 25.66 -18.01
N ASP A 606 5.60 24.99 -18.37
CA ASP A 606 4.96 23.90 -17.63
C ASP A 606 5.06 24.12 -16.10
N GLU A 607 4.53 25.24 -15.64
CA GLU A 607 4.98 25.82 -14.37
C GLU A 607 4.35 25.15 -13.15
N THR A 608 5.17 24.86 -12.13
CA THR A 608 4.77 24.61 -10.73
C THR A 608 5.49 25.61 -9.84
N ILE A 609 4.75 26.22 -8.90
CA ILE A 609 5.26 27.28 -8.03
C ILE A 609 5.38 26.76 -6.59
N ILE A 610 6.60 26.68 -6.07
CA ILE A 610 6.90 26.31 -4.69
C ILE A 610 6.68 27.53 -3.77
N GLN A 611 6.18 27.27 -2.56
CA GLN A 611 5.92 28.29 -1.53
C GLN A 611 7.15 29.18 -1.24
N ARG A 612 6.91 30.44 -0.91
CA ARG A 612 7.95 31.37 -0.48
C ARG A 612 8.56 31.00 0.88
N GLY A 613 9.77 31.46 1.17
CA GLY A 613 10.46 31.15 2.42
C GLY A 613 10.83 29.68 2.54
N THR A 614 10.91 28.96 1.42
CA THR A 614 11.29 27.54 1.42
C THR A 614 12.78 27.41 1.70
N LYS A 615 13.11 26.54 2.65
CA LYS A 615 14.48 26.12 2.91
C LYS A 615 14.79 24.87 2.08
N PHE A 616 15.89 24.91 1.35
CA PHE A 616 16.40 23.79 0.58
C PHE A 616 17.74 23.31 1.13
N ARG A 617 17.99 22.00 1.05
CA ARG A 617 19.32 21.42 1.27
C ARG A 617 19.95 21.03 -0.04
N ILE A 618 21.22 21.36 -0.25
CA ILE A 618 21.97 20.91 -1.43
C ILE A 618 22.33 19.44 -1.23
N MET A 619 21.85 18.59 -2.12
CA MET A 619 22.04 17.13 -2.03
C MET A 619 23.21 16.65 -2.89
N LYS A 620 23.38 17.28 -4.06
CA LYS A 620 24.39 16.86 -5.04
C LYS A 620 24.84 18.03 -5.90
N VAL A 621 26.12 18.08 -6.21
CA VAL A 621 26.67 19.02 -7.19
C VAL A 621 27.36 18.26 -8.33
N GLU A 622 26.95 18.59 -9.55
CA GLU A 622 27.49 18.01 -10.77
C GLU A 622 28.12 19.11 -11.64
N LYS A 623 29.31 18.83 -12.18
CA LYS A 623 29.99 19.72 -13.12
C LYS A 623 30.46 18.90 -14.32
N SER A 624 29.98 19.25 -15.50
CA SER A 624 30.39 18.65 -16.78
C SER A 624 30.89 19.75 -17.71
N GLY A 625 32.22 19.84 -17.88
CA GLY A 625 32.86 20.98 -18.52
C GLY A 625 32.54 22.28 -17.76
N TYR A 626 31.95 23.25 -18.45
CA TYR A 626 31.52 24.53 -17.88
C TYR A 626 30.11 24.50 -17.29
N LYS A 627 29.33 23.44 -17.52
CA LYS A 627 27.95 23.33 -17.00
C LYS A 627 27.98 22.83 -15.57
N VAL A 628 27.34 23.57 -14.67
CA VAL A 628 27.13 23.19 -13.27
C VAL A 628 25.64 22.99 -13.02
N SER A 629 25.28 21.87 -12.40
CA SER A 629 23.92 21.56 -11.99
C SER A 629 23.87 21.05 -10.57
N PHE A 630 22.72 21.25 -9.93
CA PHE A 630 22.51 20.96 -8.52
C PHE A 630 21.29 20.06 -8.35
N GLU A 631 21.36 19.15 -7.39
CA GLU A 631 20.17 18.55 -6.80
C GLU A 631 19.97 19.17 -5.43
N ILE A 632 18.76 19.63 -5.15
CA ILE A 632 18.38 20.21 -3.87
C ILE A 632 17.09 19.56 -3.38
N ALA A 633 16.86 19.53 -2.08
CA ALA A 633 15.65 18.99 -1.47
C ALA A 633 14.93 20.07 -0.64
N VAL A 634 13.61 20.16 -0.75
CA VAL A 634 12.78 20.97 0.15
C VAL A 634 12.85 20.37 1.55
N ILE A 635 13.32 21.14 2.54
CA ILE A 635 13.45 20.66 3.93
C ILE A 635 12.51 21.35 4.93
N GLU A 636 12.12 22.59 4.65
CA GLU A 636 11.23 23.37 5.53
C GLU A 636 10.48 24.43 4.70
N GLN A 637 9.24 24.75 5.10
CA GLN A 637 8.43 25.80 4.48
C GLN A 637 7.60 26.52 5.55
N ILE A 638 7.33 27.82 5.31
CA ILE A 638 6.55 28.70 6.19
C ILE A 638 5.09 28.27 6.35
#